data_AF-A0A9D8MMY4-F1
#
_entry.id   AF-A0A9D8MMY4-F1
#
_cell.length_a   1.000
_cell.length_b   1.000
_cell.length_c   1.000
_cell.angle_alpha   90.00
_cell.angle_beta   90.00
_cell.angle_gamma   90.00
#
_symmetry.space_group_name_H-M   'P 1'
#
loop_
_entity.id
_entity.type
_entity.pdbx_description
1 polymer ?
#
loop_
_entity_poly.entity_id
_entity_poly.type
_entity_poly.pdbx_seq_one_letter_code
_entity_poly.pdbx_strand_id
1 'polypeptide(L)'
;ALEGCRNLDIEVENGNTEYECADGILIKKKVMELLYIPKGVKGDIHIPEGVKCIGMYAFVECGNLISVTIPDSVTAIKRFAFSNCKKLESVVIPDSVTEIGDSAFADCDKLQNITIPDSVTSIGARCFSACIKLQNITIPDKVKEIGDCTFKHCNSLTNVVIGKRVTSIASSAFECCVALESITLPDSMTSIGDSAFFISGLKNITIPSGVTFIGDHAFNDSTHLTNITILGNITKIGDFTFCNCRRLESMTLPDSVTEIGESAFLNCKSMKNITIGRNVTQIKEEAFVNCWDLKSITIPNTVVEIGKSVFLGCSSLKEILVAPDNPNYCSVDGVLFNKDKTVLVQYPEGKDGDIYTIAANVKKIGDFAFADSGKLETIMIPDNVTEIGENAFLNCKGLKNITIGKGVTKIKERAFVGCSGLTSITIPDNVREMGGNLFWGCSSLASIDIPENVIFTDGVNDAQISETAVIRPGRNYTIPLSKPVELDMVWIEPGTFLMGSPENELGRLDDETQHKVTLTKGYWIGRYEVTQAQYESLMGVNPSMIKGLDHPVELVTWKDASAFCAKLTEIEREAGRLPDGYEYNLPTEAQWEYACRAGTTSSLNSGKEITSLYGICDNVNEVGWYGQNSKKRSHPVGRKEPNAWGLYDTIGNVCELCRDSRVVYTTDPMTDPVGSTEPDGEKQLKGEGYRSDAKYCRAATRNFVHSISYCDPFVGFRVALVPVQPKIAIRVVDF
;
A
#
# COMPACT_ATOMS: atom_id res chain seq x y z
N ALA A 1 -23.24 -48.65 -9.61
CA ALA A 1 -23.57 -49.14 -10.97
C ALA A 1 -24.76 -48.42 -11.59
N LEU A 2 -25.81 -48.11 -10.82
CA LEU A 2 -27.03 -47.42 -11.31
C LEU A 2 -27.05 -45.91 -11.04
N GLU A 3 -25.94 -45.36 -10.54
CA GLU A 3 -25.76 -43.93 -10.25
C GLU A 3 -25.78 -43.14 -11.58
N GLY A 4 -26.66 -42.15 -11.70
CA GLY A 4 -26.83 -41.33 -12.91
C GLY A 4 -27.81 -41.88 -13.96
N CYS A 5 -28.37 -43.08 -13.77
CA CYS A 5 -29.38 -43.65 -14.67
C CYS A 5 -30.75 -42.98 -14.45
N ARG A 6 -31.08 -41.95 -15.24
CA ARG A 6 -32.29 -41.12 -15.03
C ARG A 6 -33.61 -41.75 -15.48
N ASN A 7 -33.58 -42.62 -16.50
CA ASN A 7 -34.77 -43.26 -17.09
C ASN A 7 -34.54 -44.77 -17.28
N LEU A 8 -34.08 -45.44 -16.22
CA LEU A 8 -33.90 -46.89 -16.27
C LEU A 8 -35.16 -47.58 -15.79
N ASP A 9 -35.74 -48.38 -16.68
CA ASP A 9 -36.73 -49.39 -16.36
C ASP A 9 -36.00 -50.69 -15.99
N ILE A 10 -36.36 -51.30 -14.87
CA ILE A 10 -35.66 -52.47 -14.34
C ILE A 10 -36.63 -53.63 -14.26
N GLU A 11 -36.35 -54.67 -15.04
CA GLU A 11 -36.99 -55.97 -14.91
C GLU A 11 -36.00 -56.96 -14.30
N VAL A 12 -36.48 -57.77 -13.35
CA VAL A 12 -35.70 -58.85 -12.76
C VAL A 12 -36.31 -60.18 -13.22
N GLU A 13 -35.50 -61.00 -13.87
CA GLU A 13 -35.94 -62.30 -14.42
C GLU A 13 -36.52 -63.22 -13.33
N ASN A 14 -37.59 -63.93 -13.67
CA ASN A 14 -38.23 -64.86 -12.76
C ASN A 14 -37.25 -65.97 -12.32
N GLY A 15 -37.19 -66.24 -11.01
CA GLY A 15 -36.22 -67.18 -10.43
C GLY A 15 -34.88 -66.56 -10.01
N ASN A 16 -34.65 -65.25 -10.22
CA ASN A 16 -33.47 -64.57 -9.68
C ASN A 16 -33.45 -64.68 -8.14
N THR A 17 -32.38 -65.26 -7.59
CA THR A 17 -32.26 -65.55 -6.15
C THR A 17 -31.68 -64.38 -5.34
N GLU A 18 -31.10 -63.38 -6.00
CA GLU A 18 -30.42 -62.25 -5.35
C GLU A 18 -31.26 -60.98 -5.34
N TYR A 19 -32.05 -60.73 -6.40
CA TYR A 19 -32.81 -59.50 -6.59
C TYR A 19 -34.29 -59.77 -6.85
N GLU A 20 -35.12 -58.77 -6.56
CA GLU A 20 -36.49 -58.64 -7.04
C GLU A 20 -36.77 -57.20 -7.45
N CYS A 21 -37.76 -57.04 -8.33
CA CYS A 21 -38.32 -55.75 -8.67
C CYS A 21 -39.81 -55.78 -8.37
N ALA A 22 -40.29 -54.83 -7.57
CA ALA A 22 -41.70 -54.64 -7.27
C ALA A 22 -42.06 -53.18 -7.58
N ASP A 23 -43.03 -52.95 -8.48
CA ASP A 23 -43.45 -51.62 -8.92
C ASP A 23 -42.27 -50.71 -9.38
N GLY A 24 -41.28 -51.31 -10.06
CA GLY A 24 -40.06 -50.63 -10.52
C GLY A 24 -38.98 -50.44 -9.45
N ILE A 25 -39.24 -50.82 -8.19
CA ILE A 25 -38.31 -50.70 -7.07
C ILE A 25 -37.43 -51.96 -7.01
N LEU A 26 -36.12 -51.78 -7.19
CA LEU A 26 -35.13 -52.87 -7.13
C LEU A 26 -34.70 -53.14 -5.69
N ILE A 27 -34.86 -54.39 -5.23
CA ILE A 27 -34.55 -54.84 -3.88
C ILE A 27 -33.57 -56.03 -3.93
N LYS A 28 -32.59 -56.05 -3.02
CA LYS A 28 -31.68 -57.19 -2.80
C LYS A 28 -32.25 -58.13 -1.74
N LYS A 29 -32.76 -59.29 -2.16
CA LYS A 29 -33.57 -60.23 -1.35
C LYS A 29 -32.90 -60.64 -0.04
N LYS A 30 -31.63 -61.07 -0.09
CA LYS A 30 -30.94 -61.64 1.10
C LYS A 30 -30.83 -60.66 2.27
N VAL A 31 -30.76 -59.37 1.99
CA VAL A 31 -30.57 -58.32 3.01
C VAL A 31 -31.77 -57.37 3.06
N MET A 32 -32.77 -57.58 2.22
CA MET A 32 -33.95 -56.71 2.05
C MET A 32 -33.57 -55.24 1.90
N GLU A 33 -32.57 -54.95 1.08
CA GLU A 33 -32.06 -53.60 0.84
C GLU A 33 -32.67 -53.04 -0.45
N LEU A 34 -33.31 -51.86 -0.37
CA LEU A 34 -33.80 -51.13 -1.53
C LEU A 34 -32.62 -50.44 -2.21
N LEU A 35 -32.29 -50.85 -3.43
CA LEU A 35 -31.11 -50.39 -4.15
C LEU A 35 -31.39 -49.23 -5.13
N TYR A 36 -32.57 -49.20 -5.73
CA TYR A 36 -32.90 -48.22 -6.74
C TYR A 36 -34.41 -48.04 -6.90
N ILE A 37 -34.81 -46.81 -7.17
CA ILE A 37 -36.12 -46.46 -7.71
C ILE A 37 -35.96 -45.62 -9.00
N PRO A 38 -36.89 -45.72 -9.97
CA PRO A 38 -36.83 -44.91 -11.19
C PRO A 38 -36.85 -43.40 -10.88
N LYS A 39 -35.94 -42.61 -11.46
CA LYS A 39 -35.85 -41.16 -11.14
C LYS A 39 -37.04 -40.34 -11.64
N GLY A 40 -37.77 -40.89 -12.61
CA GLY A 40 -39.02 -40.32 -13.13
C GLY A 40 -40.25 -40.53 -12.23
N VAL A 41 -40.13 -41.19 -11.08
CA VAL A 41 -41.26 -41.38 -10.15
C VAL A 41 -41.91 -40.05 -9.77
N LYS A 42 -43.24 -40.04 -9.70
CA LYS A 42 -44.06 -38.86 -9.40
C LYS A 42 -45.01 -39.18 -8.25
N GLY A 43 -45.28 -38.17 -7.43
CA GLY A 43 -46.28 -38.26 -6.35
C GLY A 43 -45.77 -38.99 -5.12
N ASP A 44 -46.66 -39.74 -4.49
CA ASP A 44 -46.45 -40.43 -3.21
C ASP A 44 -45.96 -41.86 -3.45
N ILE A 45 -44.76 -42.17 -2.98
CA ILE A 45 -44.15 -43.49 -3.14
C ILE A 45 -44.27 -44.31 -1.86
N HIS A 46 -44.67 -45.55 -1.97
CA HIS A 46 -44.76 -46.49 -0.86
C HIS A 46 -43.63 -47.51 -0.97
N ILE A 47 -42.73 -47.54 0.02
CA ILE A 47 -41.68 -48.56 0.07
C ILE A 47 -42.31 -49.90 0.50
N PRO A 48 -42.02 -51.03 -0.18
CA PRO A 48 -42.60 -52.32 0.16
C PRO A 48 -42.30 -52.78 1.59
N GLU A 49 -43.28 -53.44 2.21
CA GLU A 49 -43.09 -54.08 3.52
C GLU A 49 -41.97 -55.13 3.49
N GLY A 50 -41.24 -55.23 4.59
CA GLY A 50 -40.12 -56.16 4.74
C GLY A 50 -38.77 -55.58 4.33
N VAL A 51 -38.74 -54.45 3.60
CA VAL A 51 -37.49 -53.71 3.33
C VAL A 51 -36.85 -53.31 4.66
N LYS A 52 -35.59 -53.72 4.86
CA LYS A 52 -34.83 -53.47 6.10
C LYS A 52 -33.95 -52.23 6.02
N CYS A 53 -33.57 -51.81 4.82
CA CYS A 53 -32.63 -50.73 4.61
C CYS A 53 -32.92 -50.00 3.30
N ILE A 54 -32.92 -48.66 3.34
CA ILE A 54 -32.89 -47.84 2.13
C ILE A 54 -31.41 -47.68 1.75
N GLY A 55 -31.02 -48.32 0.66
CA GLY A 55 -29.63 -48.42 0.22
C GLY A 55 -29.05 -47.09 -0.24
N MET A 56 -27.73 -47.10 -0.42
CA MET A 56 -27.01 -45.91 -0.89
C MET A 56 -27.56 -45.46 -2.24
N TYR A 57 -27.80 -44.17 -2.40
CA TYR A 57 -28.30 -43.54 -3.64
C TYR A 57 -29.68 -44.01 -4.14
N ALA A 58 -30.44 -44.77 -3.35
CA ALA A 58 -31.70 -45.37 -3.77
C ALA A 58 -32.66 -44.38 -4.47
N PHE A 59 -32.95 -43.26 -3.82
CA PHE A 59 -33.82 -42.16 -4.28
C PHE A 59 -33.03 -40.93 -4.75
N VAL A 60 -31.70 -41.00 -4.91
CA VAL A 60 -30.89 -39.83 -5.31
C VAL A 60 -31.42 -39.21 -6.61
N GLU A 61 -31.51 -37.88 -6.71
CA GLU A 61 -32.05 -37.16 -7.89
C GLU A 61 -33.49 -37.53 -8.30
N CYS A 62 -34.32 -38.12 -7.42
CA CYS A 62 -35.75 -38.29 -7.68
C CYS A 62 -36.48 -36.92 -7.61
N GLY A 63 -36.26 -36.07 -8.63
CA GLY A 63 -36.67 -34.67 -8.64
C GLY A 63 -38.18 -34.42 -8.76
N ASN A 64 -38.98 -35.46 -8.96
CA ASN A 64 -40.45 -35.38 -8.98
C ASN A 64 -41.12 -36.08 -7.78
N LEU A 65 -40.35 -36.66 -6.86
CA LEU A 65 -40.85 -37.23 -5.62
C LEU A 65 -41.40 -36.12 -4.73
N ILE A 66 -42.65 -36.25 -4.28
CA ILE A 66 -43.30 -35.27 -3.38
C ILE A 66 -43.30 -35.79 -1.95
N SER A 67 -43.64 -37.07 -1.77
CA SER A 67 -43.64 -37.74 -0.46
C SER A 67 -43.24 -39.21 -0.60
N VAL A 68 -42.82 -39.80 0.52
CA VAL A 68 -42.47 -41.22 0.62
C VAL A 68 -42.98 -41.80 1.94
N THR A 69 -43.64 -42.95 1.86
CA THR A 69 -44.04 -43.75 3.01
C THR A 69 -42.97 -44.81 3.26
N ILE A 70 -42.30 -44.71 4.41
CA ILE A 70 -41.24 -45.63 4.84
C ILE A 70 -41.84 -46.59 5.88
N PRO A 71 -41.85 -47.92 5.65
CA PRO A 71 -42.48 -48.88 6.57
C PRO A 71 -41.62 -49.13 7.82
N ASP A 72 -42.26 -49.56 8.92
CA ASP A 72 -41.63 -49.89 10.22
C ASP A 72 -40.64 -51.05 10.15
N SER A 73 -40.55 -51.73 9.01
CA SER A 73 -39.52 -52.73 8.75
C SER A 73 -38.13 -52.11 8.49
N VAL A 74 -38.05 -50.83 8.10
CA VAL A 74 -36.80 -50.14 7.77
C VAL A 74 -36.04 -49.74 9.04
N THR A 75 -34.77 -50.12 9.11
CA THR A 75 -33.90 -49.89 10.28
C THR A 75 -32.76 -48.90 10.02
N ALA A 76 -32.47 -48.61 8.76
CA ALA A 76 -31.41 -47.68 8.36
C ALA A 76 -31.74 -46.99 7.02
N ILE A 77 -31.36 -45.71 6.93
CA ILE A 77 -31.38 -44.91 5.70
C ILE A 77 -29.93 -44.60 5.35
N LYS A 78 -29.40 -45.12 4.23
CA LYS A 78 -27.96 -45.03 3.93
C LYS A 78 -27.58 -43.73 3.23
N ARG A 79 -26.26 -43.56 3.07
CA ARG A 79 -25.62 -42.39 2.48
C ARG A 79 -26.24 -42.01 1.13
N PHE A 80 -26.54 -40.73 0.95
CA PHE A 80 -27.18 -40.15 -0.24
C PHE A 80 -28.57 -40.72 -0.61
N ALA A 81 -29.25 -41.46 0.28
CA ALA A 81 -30.48 -42.16 -0.05
C ALA A 81 -31.52 -41.29 -0.77
N PHE A 82 -31.82 -40.09 -0.29
CA PHE A 82 -32.78 -39.12 -0.83
C PHE A 82 -32.12 -37.82 -1.31
N SER A 83 -30.80 -37.81 -1.52
CA SER A 83 -30.11 -36.57 -1.91
C SER A 83 -30.64 -36.04 -3.25
N ASN A 84 -30.77 -34.71 -3.38
CA ASN A 84 -31.30 -34.05 -4.57
C ASN A 84 -32.76 -34.43 -4.93
N CYS A 85 -33.56 -34.91 -3.98
CA CYS A 85 -35.02 -34.99 -4.13
C CYS A 85 -35.65 -33.59 -4.01
N LYS A 86 -35.48 -32.76 -5.05
CA LYS A 86 -35.78 -31.31 -5.04
C LYS A 86 -37.25 -30.94 -4.77
N LYS A 87 -38.19 -31.86 -4.93
CA LYS A 87 -39.63 -31.66 -4.66
C LYS A 87 -40.16 -32.37 -3.42
N LEU A 88 -39.30 -33.09 -2.68
CA LEU A 88 -39.72 -33.81 -1.48
C LEU A 88 -40.10 -32.81 -0.39
N GLU A 89 -41.37 -32.81 0.05
CA GLU A 89 -41.90 -31.79 0.97
C GLU A 89 -41.87 -32.26 2.43
N SER A 90 -42.11 -33.54 2.67
CA SER A 90 -42.15 -34.15 4.00
C SER A 90 -41.69 -35.59 4.00
N VAL A 91 -41.02 -36.00 5.08
CA VAL A 91 -40.64 -37.40 5.35
C VAL A 91 -40.93 -37.72 6.81
N VAL A 92 -41.61 -38.84 7.05
CA VAL A 92 -41.75 -39.43 8.39
C VAL A 92 -40.79 -40.61 8.47
N ILE A 93 -39.80 -40.53 9.34
CA ILE A 93 -38.86 -41.62 9.59
C ILE A 93 -39.48 -42.52 10.68
N PRO A 94 -39.66 -43.83 10.46
CA PRO A 94 -40.32 -44.72 11.41
C PRO A 94 -39.42 -45.03 12.61
N ASP A 95 -40.03 -45.34 13.76
CA ASP A 95 -39.38 -45.60 15.06
C ASP A 95 -38.41 -46.80 15.06
N SER A 96 -38.42 -47.60 14.00
CA SER A 96 -37.47 -48.69 13.76
C SER A 96 -36.09 -48.21 13.29
N VAL A 97 -35.98 -46.99 12.75
CA VAL A 97 -34.73 -46.46 12.20
C VAL A 97 -33.77 -46.07 13.31
N THR A 98 -32.53 -46.55 13.22
CA THR A 98 -31.47 -46.29 14.22
C THR A 98 -30.32 -45.46 13.67
N GLU A 99 -30.21 -45.35 12.34
CA GLU A 99 -29.10 -44.69 11.63
C GLU A 99 -29.62 -43.98 10.37
N ILE A 100 -29.21 -42.72 10.20
CA ILE A 100 -29.39 -41.94 8.97
C ILE A 100 -28.00 -41.56 8.45
N GLY A 101 -27.66 -41.98 7.23
CA GLY A 101 -26.31 -41.85 6.68
C GLY A 101 -25.98 -40.46 6.12
N ASP A 102 -24.71 -40.28 5.75
CA ASP A 102 -24.20 -39.02 5.23
C ASP A 102 -25.00 -38.51 4.03
N SER A 103 -25.29 -37.22 4.00
CA SER A 103 -26.02 -36.57 2.90
C SER A 103 -27.35 -37.25 2.55
N ALA A 104 -27.98 -38.02 3.45
CA ALA A 104 -29.18 -38.79 3.13
C ALA A 104 -30.31 -37.91 2.57
N PHE A 105 -30.47 -36.67 3.03
CA PHE A 105 -31.48 -35.72 2.57
C PHE A 105 -30.84 -34.41 2.05
N ALA A 106 -29.56 -34.43 1.68
CA ALA A 106 -28.90 -33.23 1.16
C ALA A 106 -29.59 -32.73 -0.11
N ASP A 107 -29.70 -31.41 -0.29
CA ASP A 107 -30.29 -30.78 -1.48
C ASP A 107 -31.78 -31.09 -1.70
N CYS A 108 -32.52 -31.44 -0.65
CA CYS A 108 -33.99 -31.53 -0.67
C CYS A 108 -34.62 -30.13 -0.49
N ASP A 109 -34.61 -29.32 -1.55
CA ASP A 109 -34.95 -27.88 -1.49
C ASP A 109 -36.36 -27.56 -0.98
N LYS A 110 -37.31 -28.51 -1.11
CA LYS A 110 -38.70 -28.35 -0.66
C LYS A 110 -38.99 -28.98 0.69
N LEU A 111 -38.05 -29.70 1.29
CA LEU A 111 -38.26 -30.41 2.54
C LEU A 111 -38.46 -29.40 3.65
N GLN A 112 -39.70 -29.28 4.13
CA GLN A 112 -40.07 -28.29 5.15
C GLN A 112 -40.10 -28.91 6.55
N ASN A 113 -40.57 -30.16 6.64
CA ASN A 113 -40.76 -30.88 7.88
C ASN A 113 -40.16 -32.29 7.77
N ILE A 114 -39.37 -32.67 8.76
CA ILE A 114 -38.92 -34.05 8.95
C ILE A 114 -38.98 -34.40 10.43
N THR A 115 -39.53 -35.57 10.73
CA THR A 115 -39.56 -36.11 12.09
C THR A 115 -38.47 -37.17 12.22
N ILE A 116 -37.53 -36.96 13.13
CA ILE A 116 -36.47 -37.92 13.46
C ILE A 116 -36.87 -38.61 14.77
N PRO A 117 -37.07 -39.94 14.79
CA PRO A 117 -37.56 -40.65 15.97
C PRO A 117 -36.47 -40.87 17.04
N ASP A 118 -36.90 -41.09 18.28
CA ASP A 118 -36.04 -41.30 19.47
C ASP A 118 -35.16 -42.57 19.41
N SER A 119 -35.42 -43.44 18.43
CA SER A 119 -34.60 -44.60 18.11
C SER A 119 -33.28 -44.25 17.42
N VAL A 120 -33.20 -43.10 16.74
CA VAL A 120 -32.02 -42.69 15.99
C VAL A 120 -30.86 -42.39 16.92
N THR A 121 -29.73 -43.04 16.64
CA THR A 121 -28.48 -42.93 17.42
C THR A 121 -27.39 -42.17 16.68
N SER A 122 -27.52 -42.03 15.35
CA SER A 122 -26.53 -41.38 14.48
C SER A 122 -27.22 -40.69 13.30
N ILE A 123 -26.79 -39.46 13.02
CA ILE A 123 -27.13 -38.66 11.85
C ILE A 123 -25.82 -38.32 11.15
N GLY A 124 -25.67 -38.76 9.91
CA GLY A 124 -24.44 -38.60 9.13
C GLY A 124 -24.14 -37.16 8.75
N ALA A 125 -22.89 -36.91 8.39
CA ALA A 125 -22.43 -35.59 7.95
C ALA A 125 -23.23 -35.11 6.74
N ARG A 126 -23.47 -33.81 6.62
CA ARG A 126 -24.23 -33.17 5.54
C ARG A 126 -25.66 -33.71 5.37
N CYS A 127 -26.22 -34.44 6.33
CA CYS A 127 -27.50 -35.16 6.16
C CYS A 127 -28.63 -34.26 5.63
N PHE A 128 -28.72 -33.01 6.11
CA PHE A 128 -29.72 -32.02 5.69
C PHE A 128 -29.10 -30.79 5.02
N SER A 129 -27.87 -30.90 4.53
CA SER A 129 -27.19 -29.79 3.86
C SER A 129 -28.02 -29.28 2.68
N ALA A 130 -28.16 -27.98 2.55
CA ALA A 130 -28.96 -27.31 1.52
C ALA A 130 -30.45 -27.69 1.50
N CYS A 131 -31.02 -28.18 2.60
CA CYS A 131 -32.48 -28.22 2.79
C CYS A 131 -33.00 -26.80 3.07
N ILE A 132 -33.02 -25.95 2.03
CA ILE A 132 -33.25 -24.50 2.17
C ILE A 132 -34.63 -24.11 2.72
N LYS A 133 -35.62 -25.02 2.67
CA LYS A 133 -36.97 -24.83 3.23
C LYS A 133 -37.21 -25.49 4.58
N LEU A 134 -36.24 -26.23 5.13
CA LEU A 134 -36.38 -26.87 6.43
C LEU A 134 -36.51 -25.80 7.51
N GLN A 135 -37.60 -25.84 8.29
CA GLN A 135 -37.92 -24.81 9.28
C GLN A 135 -37.67 -25.25 10.71
N ASN A 136 -37.97 -26.51 11.01
CA ASN A 136 -37.95 -27.06 12.36
C ASN A 136 -37.28 -28.42 12.34
N ILE A 137 -36.44 -28.69 13.35
CA ILE A 137 -35.86 -30.00 13.55
C ILE A 137 -35.65 -30.30 15.03
N THR A 138 -35.85 -31.57 15.39
CA THR A 138 -35.53 -32.11 16.71
C THR A 138 -34.45 -33.17 16.54
N ILE A 139 -33.33 -32.99 17.23
CA ILE A 139 -32.24 -33.96 17.33
C ILE A 139 -32.50 -34.86 18.53
N PRO A 140 -32.67 -36.18 18.36
CA PRO A 140 -33.01 -37.07 19.47
C PRO A 140 -31.96 -37.16 20.56
N ASP A 141 -32.39 -37.51 21.78
CA ASP A 141 -31.54 -37.65 22.97
C ASP A 141 -30.44 -38.73 22.84
N LYS A 142 -30.58 -39.71 21.93
CA LYS A 142 -29.56 -40.75 21.73
C LYS A 142 -28.45 -40.35 20.76
N VAL A 143 -28.63 -39.26 20.01
CA VAL A 143 -27.60 -38.72 19.13
C VAL A 143 -26.49 -38.09 19.98
N LYS A 144 -25.24 -38.45 19.68
CA LYS A 144 -24.07 -37.95 20.42
C LYS A 144 -23.53 -36.63 19.86
N GLU A 145 -23.68 -36.41 18.56
CA GLU A 145 -23.00 -35.34 17.85
C GLU A 145 -23.87 -34.83 16.70
N ILE A 146 -23.84 -33.51 16.47
CA ILE A 146 -24.33 -32.92 15.22
C ILE A 146 -23.12 -32.83 14.29
N GLY A 147 -23.03 -33.77 13.34
CA GLY A 147 -21.87 -33.95 12.48
C GLY A 147 -21.63 -32.82 11.46
N ASP A 148 -20.51 -32.92 10.74
CA ASP A 148 -20.02 -31.87 9.84
C ASP A 148 -21.08 -31.45 8.81
N CYS A 149 -21.28 -30.14 8.67
CA CYS A 149 -22.18 -29.55 7.68
C CYS A 149 -23.64 -30.07 7.74
N THR A 150 -24.09 -30.70 8.84
CA THR A 150 -25.39 -31.38 8.91
C THR A 150 -26.56 -30.49 8.47
N PHE A 151 -26.57 -29.21 8.85
CA PHE A 151 -27.57 -28.20 8.49
C PHE A 151 -27.00 -27.04 7.68
N LYS A 152 -25.84 -27.23 7.04
CA LYS A 152 -25.21 -26.20 6.20
C LYS A 152 -26.19 -25.71 5.13
N HIS A 153 -26.34 -24.40 4.97
CA HIS A 153 -27.29 -23.74 4.06
C HIS A 153 -28.78 -24.08 4.31
N CYS A 154 -29.18 -24.53 5.49
CA CYS A 154 -30.59 -24.57 5.88
C CYS A 154 -31.10 -23.15 6.19
N ASN A 155 -31.26 -22.32 5.15
CA ASN A 155 -31.50 -20.87 5.31
C ASN A 155 -32.84 -20.52 5.98
N SER A 156 -33.83 -21.41 5.94
CA SER A 156 -35.15 -21.21 6.59
C SER A 156 -35.24 -21.82 8.00
N LEU A 157 -34.16 -22.40 8.53
CA LEU A 157 -34.16 -23.09 9.81
C LEU A 157 -34.30 -22.08 10.94
N THR A 158 -35.39 -22.18 11.72
CA THR A 158 -35.72 -21.23 12.79
C THR A 158 -35.71 -21.89 14.16
N ASN A 159 -36.17 -23.14 14.26
CA ASN A 159 -36.27 -23.86 15.53
C ASN A 159 -35.47 -25.16 15.48
N VAL A 160 -34.46 -25.26 16.35
CA VAL A 160 -33.64 -26.46 16.53
C VAL A 160 -33.74 -26.88 17.98
N VAL A 161 -34.26 -28.09 18.22
CA VAL A 161 -34.26 -28.72 19.54
C VAL A 161 -33.11 -29.72 19.57
N ILE A 162 -32.14 -29.53 20.46
CA ILE A 162 -30.99 -30.42 20.60
C ILE A 162 -31.24 -31.40 21.75
N GLY A 163 -31.05 -32.68 21.51
CA GLY A 163 -31.13 -33.74 22.51
C GLY A 163 -30.13 -33.54 23.65
N LYS A 164 -30.54 -33.90 24.87
CA LYS A 164 -29.83 -33.61 26.13
C LYS A 164 -28.49 -34.36 26.30
N ARG A 165 -28.16 -35.30 25.41
CA ARG A 165 -26.91 -36.06 25.45
C ARG A 165 -25.98 -35.73 24.28
N VAL A 166 -26.32 -34.74 23.46
CA VAL A 166 -25.43 -34.25 22.41
C VAL A 166 -24.24 -33.55 23.06
N THR A 167 -23.03 -33.97 22.71
CA THR A 167 -21.77 -33.51 23.31
C THR A 167 -20.98 -32.58 22.40
N SER A 168 -21.26 -32.55 21.10
CA SER A 168 -20.54 -31.72 20.14
C SER A 168 -21.40 -31.23 18.98
N ILE A 169 -21.04 -30.05 18.47
CA ILE A 169 -21.45 -29.52 17.17
C ILE A 169 -20.19 -29.46 16.32
N ALA A 170 -20.14 -30.21 15.23
CA ALA A 170 -18.97 -30.30 14.36
C ALA A 170 -18.87 -29.11 13.38
N SER A 171 -17.86 -29.15 12.51
CA SER A 171 -17.52 -28.01 11.66
C SER A 171 -18.63 -27.70 10.65
N SER A 172 -18.89 -26.40 10.45
CA SER A 172 -19.92 -25.89 9.53
C SER A 172 -21.35 -26.43 9.76
N ALA A 173 -21.65 -27.05 10.91
CA ALA A 173 -22.91 -27.75 11.14
C ALA A 173 -24.15 -26.88 10.91
N PHE A 174 -24.11 -25.59 11.27
CA PHE A 174 -25.17 -24.59 11.05
C PHE A 174 -24.69 -23.40 10.21
N GLU A 175 -23.70 -23.62 9.34
CA GLU A 175 -23.21 -22.60 8.42
C GLU A 175 -24.36 -22.09 7.53
N CYS A 176 -24.49 -20.77 7.37
CA CYS A 176 -25.55 -20.11 6.60
C CYS A 176 -26.99 -20.40 7.09
N CYS A 177 -27.19 -20.81 8.34
CA CYS A 177 -28.51 -20.83 8.98
C CYS A 177 -28.98 -19.42 9.35
N VAL A 178 -29.23 -18.60 8.32
CA VAL A 178 -29.51 -17.15 8.46
C VAL A 178 -30.84 -16.81 9.16
N ALA A 179 -31.78 -17.75 9.22
CA ALA A 179 -33.05 -17.58 9.95
C ALA A 179 -32.99 -18.09 11.41
N LEU A 180 -31.90 -18.73 11.82
CA LEU A 180 -31.75 -19.30 13.16
C LEU A 180 -31.40 -18.18 14.14
N GLU A 181 -32.41 -17.57 14.76
CA GLU A 181 -32.22 -16.42 15.64
C GLU A 181 -31.73 -16.78 17.05
N SER A 182 -32.00 -17.99 17.51
CA SER A 182 -31.59 -18.50 18.83
C SER A 182 -31.46 -20.02 18.81
N ILE A 183 -30.55 -20.55 19.62
CA ILE A 183 -30.39 -21.99 19.85
C ILE A 183 -30.03 -22.23 21.32
N THR A 184 -30.64 -23.25 21.93
CA THR A 184 -30.29 -23.67 23.29
C THR A 184 -29.33 -24.86 23.21
N LEU A 185 -28.14 -24.69 23.77
CA LEU A 185 -27.14 -25.75 23.84
C LEU A 185 -27.34 -26.55 25.15
N PRO A 186 -27.32 -27.90 25.13
CA PRO A 186 -27.45 -28.72 26.33
C PRO A 186 -26.19 -28.66 27.22
N ASP A 187 -26.37 -28.88 28.52
CA ASP A 187 -25.26 -28.88 29.52
C ASP A 187 -24.20 -29.97 29.26
N SER A 188 -24.54 -31.00 28.46
CA SER A 188 -23.62 -32.06 28.04
C SER A 188 -22.60 -31.61 26.99
N MET A 189 -22.76 -30.41 26.40
CA MET A 189 -21.91 -29.91 25.33
C MET A 189 -20.46 -29.71 25.80
N THR A 190 -19.51 -30.17 24.98
CA THR A 190 -18.06 -30.11 25.25
C THR A 190 -17.28 -29.34 24.18
N SER A 191 -17.79 -29.29 22.94
CA SER A 191 -17.10 -28.62 21.83
C SER A 191 -18.04 -28.03 20.78
N ILE A 192 -17.59 -26.95 20.16
CA ILE A 192 -18.17 -26.32 18.98
C ILE A 192 -17.07 -26.24 17.93
N GLY A 193 -17.28 -26.85 16.76
CA GLY A 193 -16.30 -26.94 15.68
C GLY A 193 -16.12 -25.66 14.87
N ASP A 194 -15.19 -25.71 13.93
CA ASP A 194 -14.84 -24.57 13.08
C ASP A 194 -16.03 -24.16 12.21
N SER A 195 -16.26 -22.86 12.07
CA SER A 195 -17.37 -22.31 11.27
C SER A 195 -18.76 -22.85 11.64
N ALA A 196 -18.94 -23.47 12.81
CA ALA A 196 -20.18 -24.16 13.20
C ALA A 196 -21.44 -23.27 13.05
N PHE A 197 -21.33 -21.97 13.31
CA PHE A 197 -22.36 -20.95 13.14
C PHE A 197 -21.92 -19.81 12.20
N PHE A 198 -21.04 -20.10 11.22
CA PHE A 198 -20.62 -19.12 10.21
C PHE A 198 -21.83 -18.59 9.42
N ILE A 199 -21.99 -17.26 9.31
CA ILE A 199 -23.14 -16.61 8.66
C ILE A 199 -24.48 -17.09 9.29
N SER A 200 -24.53 -17.24 10.62
CA SER A 200 -25.77 -17.56 11.32
C SER A 200 -26.65 -16.33 11.57
N GLY A 201 -27.96 -16.56 11.74
CA GLY A 201 -28.93 -15.54 12.16
C GLY A 201 -28.92 -15.24 13.67
N LEU A 202 -28.01 -15.84 14.44
CA LEU A 202 -28.10 -15.84 15.90
C LEU A 202 -28.03 -14.41 16.44
N LYS A 203 -29.00 -14.07 17.30
CA LYS A 203 -29.04 -12.78 18.03
C LYS A 203 -28.32 -12.87 19.36
N ASN A 204 -28.43 -14.02 20.02
CA ASN A 204 -27.77 -14.32 21.27
C ASN A 204 -27.51 -15.83 21.40
N ILE A 205 -26.48 -16.18 22.17
CA ILE A 205 -26.16 -17.57 22.51
C ILE A 205 -25.46 -17.65 23.87
N THR A 206 -25.76 -18.70 24.63
CA THR A 206 -25.03 -19.06 25.86
C THR A 206 -24.26 -20.34 25.60
N ILE A 207 -22.95 -20.29 25.75
CA ILE A 207 -22.04 -21.44 25.66
C ILE A 207 -21.98 -22.11 27.04
N PRO A 208 -22.41 -23.38 27.20
CA PRO A 208 -22.48 -24.07 28.48
C PRO A 208 -21.11 -24.26 29.15
N SER A 209 -21.11 -24.50 30.47
CA SER A 209 -19.88 -24.64 31.27
C SER A 209 -19.00 -25.84 30.92
N GLY A 210 -19.59 -26.87 30.30
CA GLY A 210 -18.86 -28.05 29.83
C GLY A 210 -18.00 -27.80 28.58
N VAL A 211 -18.22 -26.70 27.86
CA VAL A 211 -17.51 -26.43 26.60
C VAL A 211 -16.08 -26.00 26.87
N THR A 212 -15.13 -26.72 26.30
CA THR A 212 -13.68 -26.45 26.41
C THR A 212 -13.05 -26.02 25.09
N PHE A 213 -13.78 -26.14 23.98
CA PHE A 213 -13.29 -25.82 22.64
C PHE A 213 -14.35 -25.10 21.81
N ILE A 214 -13.96 -23.97 21.20
CA ILE A 214 -14.70 -23.26 20.16
C ILE A 214 -13.73 -23.09 19.00
N GLY A 215 -14.11 -23.63 17.84
CA GLY A 215 -13.29 -23.63 16.64
C GLY A 215 -13.12 -22.24 16.01
N ASP A 216 -12.19 -22.19 15.07
CA ASP A 216 -11.93 -20.97 14.31
C ASP A 216 -13.14 -20.62 13.46
N HIS A 217 -13.38 -19.33 13.23
CA HIS A 217 -14.52 -18.83 12.45
C HIS A 217 -15.92 -19.24 12.99
N ALA A 218 -16.02 -19.85 14.19
CA ALA A 218 -17.27 -20.47 14.67
C ALA A 218 -18.48 -19.54 14.62
N PHE A 219 -18.31 -18.24 14.84
CA PHE A 219 -19.37 -17.22 14.74
C PHE A 219 -19.06 -16.14 13.70
N ASN A 220 -18.10 -16.35 12.79
CA ASN A 220 -17.75 -15.37 11.77
C ASN A 220 -18.99 -15.01 10.93
N ASP A 221 -19.12 -13.74 10.55
CA ASP A 221 -20.26 -13.17 9.83
C ASP A 221 -21.64 -13.40 10.49
N SER A 222 -21.68 -13.72 11.79
CA SER A 222 -22.91 -13.70 12.60
C SER A 222 -23.34 -12.26 12.88
N THR A 223 -23.70 -11.54 11.82
CA THR A 223 -23.94 -10.10 11.80
C THR A 223 -25.12 -9.63 12.67
N HIS A 224 -25.96 -10.56 13.13
CA HIS A 224 -27.08 -10.30 14.03
C HIS A 224 -26.74 -10.50 15.52
N LEU A 225 -25.57 -11.08 15.83
CA LEU A 225 -25.17 -11.41 17.19
C LEU A 225 -24.94 -10.12 17.98
N THR A 226 -25.74 -9.92 19.02
CA THR A 226 -25.68 -8.76 19.91
C THR A 226 -25.02 -9.07 21.25
N ASN A 227 -25.16 -10.32 21.70
CA ASN A 227 -24.64 -10.78 22.98
C ASN A 227 -24.24 -12.25 22.91
N ILE A 228 -23.13 -12.59 23.55
CA ILE A 228 -22.70 -13.98 23.76
C ILE A 228 -22.19 -14.14 25.18
N THR A 229 -22.63 -15.19 25.85
CA THR A 229 -22.15 -15.56 27.19
C THR A 229 -21.37 -16.86 27.10
N ILE A 230 -20.12 -16.86 27.58
CA ILE A 230 -19.29 -18.06 27.62
C ILE A 230 -19.14 -18.50 29.08
N LEU A 231 -19.85 -19.57 29.45
CA LEU A 231 -19.72 -20.20 30.79
C LEU A 231 -18.64 -21.28 30.80
N GLY A 232 -18.23 -21.75 29.60
CA GLY A 232 -17.21 -22.78 29.40
C GLY A 232 -15.79 -22.32 29.72
N ASN A 233 -14.93 -23.29 30.05
CA ASN A 233 -13.51 -23.08 30.33
C ASN A 233 -12.66 -23.22 29.07
N ILE A 234 -12.96 -22.41 28.05
CA ILE A 234 -12.19 -22.40 26.81
C ILE A 234 -10.80 -21.81 27.03
N THR A 235 -9.80 -22.31 26.31
CA THR A 235 -8.41 -21.86 26.45
C THR A 235 -8.04 -20.74 25.49
N LYS A 236 -8.81 -20.55 24.42
CA LYS A 236 -8.54 -19.58 23.35
C LYS A 236 -9.84 -19.00 22.80
N ILE A 237 -9.78 -17.76 22.32
CA ILE A 237 -10.68 -17.29 21.25
C ILE A 237 -9.89 -17.48 19.97
N GLY A 238 -10.38 -18.37 19.10
CA GLY A 238 -9.68 -18.77 17.87
C GLY A 238 -9.65 -17.67 16.81
N ASP A 239 -9.00 -17.99 15.69
CA ASP A 239 -8.84 -17.08 14.58
C ASP A 239 -10.21 -16.79 13.94
N PHE A 240 -10.47 -15.51 13.67
CA PHE A 240 -11.72 -15.02 13.08
C PHE A 240 -13.01 -15.40 13.85
N THR A 241 -12.96 -15.93 15.08
CA THR A 241 -14.15 -16.51 15.77
C THR A 241 -15.37 -15.58 15.76
N PHE A 242 -15.19 -14.28 16.01
CA PHE A 242 -16.23 -13.25 15.98
C PHE A 242 -16.02 -12.21 14.88
N CYS A 243 -15.21 -12.53 13.87
CA CYS A 243 -15.03 -11.63 12.73
C CYS A 243 -16.39 -11.26 12.11
N ASN A 244 -16.56 -9.99 11.73
CA ASN A 244 -17.80 -9.43 11.19
C ASN A 244 -19.06 -9.59 12.08
N CYS A 245 -18.91 -9.83 13.39
CA CYS A 245 -20.02 -9.72 14.35
C CYS A 245 -20.37 -8.24 14.62
N ARG A 246 -20.86 -7.56 13.58
CA ARG A 246 -21.00 -6.09 13.51
C ARG A 246 -21.90 -5.47 14.59
N ARG A 247 -22.76 -6.27 15.22
CA ARG A 247 -23.72 -5.84 16.26
C ARG A 247 -23.34 -6.27 17.68
N LEU A 248 -22.23 -6.97 17.86
CA LEU A 248 -21.78 -7.43 19.18
C LEU A 248 -21.36 -6.21 20.00
N GLU A 249 -22.10 -5.91 21.08
CA GLU A 249 -21.92 -4.65 21.82
C GLU A 249 -20.91 -4.75 22.95
N SER A 250 -20.83 -5.91 23.61
CA SER A 250 -19.91 -6.12 24.72
C SER A 250 -19.58 -7.59 24.92
N MET A 251 -18.42 -7.86 25.49
CA MET A 251 -18.03 -9.22 25.85
C MET A 251 -17.14 -9.25 27.10
N THR A 252 -17.28 -10.31 27.90
CA THR A 252 -16.33 -10.65 28.96
C THR A 252 -15.70 -11.99 28.61
N LEU A 253 -14.39 -11.99 28.40
CA LEU A 253 -13.66 -13.23 28.14
C LEU A 253 -13.43 -13.96 29.47
N PRO A 254 -13.68 -15.28 29.55
CA PRO A 254 -13.38 -16.07 30.74
C PRO A 254 -11.91 -15.99 31.14
N ASP A 255 -11.62 -16.08 32.43
CA ASP A 255 -10.24 -16.11 32.94
C ASP A 255 -9.45 -17.33 32.45
N SER A 256 -10.10 -18.39 31.94
CA SER A 256 -9.41 -19.54 31.33
C SER A 256 -8.77 -19.25 29.97
N VAL A 257 -9.15 -18.16 29.31
CA VAL A 257 -8.61 -17.79 27.99
C VAL A 257 -7.15 -17.33 28.14
N THR A 258 -6.29 -17.91 27.31
CA THR A 258 -4.84 -17.64 27.28
C THR A 258 -4.39 -16.91 26.01
N GLU A 259 -5.22 -16.90 24.97
CA GLU A 259 -4.90 -16.34 23.65
C GLU A 259 -6.16 -15.79 22.98
N ILE A 260 -6.01 -14.63 22.33
CA ILE A 260 -6.97 -14.06 21.39
C ILE A 260 -6.35 -14.13 20.00
N GLY A 261 -6.96 -14.92 19.12
CA GLY A 261 -6.48 -15.25 17.78
C GLY A 261 -6.50 -14.09 16.78
N GLU A 262 -5.93 -14.35 15.61
CA GLU A 262 -5.84 -13.40 14.50
C GLU A 262 -7.24 -12.97 14.08
N SER A 263 -7.45 -11.66 13.93
CA SER A 263 -8.74 -11.10 13.48
C SER A 263 -9.98 -11.58 14.30
N ALA A 264 -9.79 -12.06 15.53
CA ALA A 264 -10.85 -12.68 16.33
C ALA A 264 -12.10 -11.80 16.48
N PHE A 265 -11.94 -10.48 16.58
CA PHE A 265 -13.02 -9.48 16.66
C PHE A 265 -12.97 -8.44 15.52
N LEU A 266 -12.31 -8.76 14.40
CA LEU A 266 -12.26 -7.89 13.22
C LEU A 266 -13.68 -7.47 12.81
N ASN A 267 -13.89 -6.17 12.56
CA ASN A 267 -15.18 -5.59 12.18
C ASN A 267 -16.33 -5.78 13.21
N CYS A 268 -16.03 -5.96 14.50
CA CYS A 268 -17.03 -5.85 15.57
C CYS A 268 -17.40 -4.38 15.83
N LYS A 269 -18.02 -3.74 14.83
CA LYS A 269 -18.20 -2.28 14.74
C LYS A 269 -18.96 -1.65 15.92
N SER A 270 -19.93 -2.38 16.49
CA SER A 270 -20.73 -1.92 17.64
C SER A 270 -20.10 -2.24 19.00
N MET A 271 -18.90 -2.84 19.04
CA MET A 271 -18.23 -3.25 20.29
C MET A 271 -17.87 -2.01 21.11
N LYS A 272 -18.59 -1.78 22.21
CA LYS A 272 -18.34 -0.65 23.11
C LYS A 272 -17.32 -0.98 24.19
N ASN A 273 -17.35 -2.22 24.69
CA ASN A 273 -16.52 -2.67 25.80
C ASN A 273 -16.16 -4.15 25.65
N ILE A 274 -14.89 -4.49 25.85
CA ILE A 274 -14.44 -5.87 26.04
C ILE A 274 -13.59 -5.97 27.30
N THR A 275 -13.91 -6.95 28.14
CA THR A 275 -13.07 -7.32 29.29
C THR A 275 -12.18 -8.50 28.91
N ILE A 276 -10.87 -8.28 28.90
CA ILE A 276 -9.87 -9.31 28.61
C ILE A 276 -9.67 -10.18 29.86
N GLY A 277 -9.69 -11.50 29.67
CA GLY A 277 -9.54 -12.48 30.75
C GLY A 277 -8.16 -12.38 31.41
N ARG A 278 -8.09 -12.68 32.71
CA ARG A 278 -6.88 -12.45 33.53
C ARG A 278 -5.69 -13.35 33.20
N ASN A 279 -5.86 -14.41 32.41
CA ASN A 279 -4.77 -15.29 31.98
C ASN A 279 -4.39 -15.13 30.51
N VAL A 280 -4.94 -14.14 29.81
CA VAL A 280 -4.58 -13.88 28.41
C VAL A 280 -3.11 -13.47 28.35
N THR A 281 -2.32 -14.20 27.56
CA THR A 281 -0.88 -13.96 27.37
C THR A 281 -0.57 -13.32 26.03
N GLN A 282 -1.41 -13.56 25.01
CA GLN A 282 -1.18 -13.12 23.64
C GLN A 282 -2.46 -12.56 23.04
N ILE A 283 -2.34 -11.41 22.37
CA ILE A 283 -3.37 -10.81 21.51
C ILE A 283 -2.77 -10.75 20.11
N LYS A 284 -3.26 -11.59 19.19
CA LYS A 284 -2.68 -11.74 17.85
C LYS A 284 -3.07 -10.61 16.90
N GLU A 285 -2.43 -10.61 15.73
CA GLU A 285 -2.55 -9.57 14.70
C GLU A 285 -4.02 -9.31 14.34
N GLU A 286 -4.34 -8.04 14.13
CA GLU A 286 -5.66 -7.56 13.72
C GLU A 286 -6.85 -7.90 14.63
N ALA A 287 -6.61 -8.40 15.86
CA ALA A 287 -7.65 -8.95 16.72
C ALA A 287 -8.86 -8.03 16.97
N PHE A 288 -8.68 -6.71 17.02
CA PHE A 288 -9.75 -5.72 17.25
C PHE A 288 -9.91 -4.69 16.14
N VAL A 289 -9.44 -4.99 14.92
CA VAL A 289 -9.52 -4.04 13.80
C VAL A 289 -10.96 -3.64 13.52
N ASN A 290 -11.19 -2.36 13.25
CA ASN A 290 -12.51 -1.78 12.97
C ASN A 290 -13.55 -1.99 14.09
N CYS A 291 -13.13 -2.10 15.35
CA CYS A 291 -14.02 -1.97 16.50
C CYS A 291 -14.37 -0.49 16.73
N TRP A 292 -15.16 0.09 15.82
CA TRP A 292 -15.40 1.54 15.71
C TRP A 292 -15.94 2.21 16.97
N ASP A 293 -16.78 1.50 17.73
CA ASP A 293 -17.40 2.03 18.95
C ASP A 293 -16.60 1.76 20.24
N LEU A 294 -15.45 1.08 20.15
CA LEU A 294 -14.64 0.71 21.32
C LEU A 294 -13.97 1.95 21.90
N LYS A 295 -14.29 2.30 23.15
CA LYS A 295 -13.83 3.57 23.76
C LYS A 295 -12.56 3.45 24.57
N SER A 296 -12.40 2.34 25.27
CA SER A 296 -11.28 2.08 26.18
C SER A 296 -11.08 0.57 26.26
N ILE A 297 -9.83 0.14 26.44
CA ILE A 297 -9.49 -1.26 26.68
C ILE A 297 -8.37 -1.34 27.72
N THR A 298 -8.43 -2.34 28.60
CA THR A 298 -7.39 -2.60 29.59
C THR A 298 -6.63 -3.87 29.25
N ILE A 299 -5.32 -3.74 29.05
CA ILE A 299 -4.39 -4.86 28.88
C ILE A 299 -4.02 -5.42 30.26
N PRO A 300 -4.33 -6.70 30.57
CA PRO A 300 -4.02 -7.28 31.87
C PRO A 300 -2.52 -7.54 32.05
N ASN A 301 -2.10 -7.81 33.29
CA ASN A 301 -0.68 -7.99 33.63
C ASN A 301 -0.05 -9.25 33.00
N THR A 302 -0.85 -10.21 32.54
CA THR A 302 -0.39 -11.46 31.92
C THR A 302 -0.05 -11.33 30.44
N VAL A 303 -0.49 -10.26 29.76
CA VAL A 303 -0.20 -10.09 28.33
C VAL A 303 1.27 -9.80 28.12
N VAL A 304 1.92 -10.68 27.36
CA VAL A 304 3.34 -10.60 26.98
C VAL A 304 3.54 -10.24 25.51
N GLU A 305 2.52 -10.43 24.67
CA GLU A 305 2.57 -10.17 23.23
C GLU A 305 1.28 -9.51 22.73
N ILE A 306 1.44 -8.44 21.96
CA ILE A 306 0.39 -7.75 21.21
C ILE A 306 0.87 -7.69 19.76
N GLY A 307 0.10 -8.28 18.84
CA GLY A 307 0.39 -8.34 17.42
C GLY A 307 0.32 -6.99 16.71
N LYS A 308 0.60 -6.99 15.42
CA LYS A 308 0.49 -5.80 14.57
C LYS A 308 -0.98 -5.39 14.38
N SER A 309 -1.21 -4.09 14.17
CA SER A 309 -2.52 -3.54 13.78
C SER A 309 -3.70 -3.90 14.67
N VAL A 310 -3.48 -4.36 15.92
CA VAL A 310 -4.56 -4.89 16.78
C VAL A 310 -5.74 -3.93 16.92
N PHE A 311 -5.47 -2.62 16.97
CA PHE A 311 -6.48 -1.58 17.15
C PHE A 311 -6.69 -0.69 15.90
N LEU A 312 -6.23 -1.11 14.72
CA LEU A 312 -6.39 -0.32 13.49
C LEU A 312 -7.88 -0.03 13.22
N GLY A 313 -8.20 1.23 12.89
CA GLY A 313 -9.57 1.66 12.63
C GLY A 313 -10.47 1.74 13.87
N CYS A 314 -9.96 1.61 15.10
CA CYS A 314 -10.76 1.80 16.32
C CYS A 314 -11.03 3.30 16.59
N SER A 315 -11.80 3.94 15.71
CA SER A 315 -12.03 5.39 15.67
C SER A 315 -12.59 6.06 16.94
N SER A 316 -13.26 5.31 17.82
CA SER A 316 -13.72 5.83 19.13
C SER A 316 -12.75 5.58 20.28
N LEU A 317 -11.63 4.88 20.06
CA LEU A 317 -10.72 4.46 21.11
C LEU A 317 -9.95 5.67 21.64
N LYS A 318 -10.23 6.06 22.88
CA LYS A 318 -9.64 7.24 23.52
C LYS A 318 -8.38 6.92 24.31
N GLU A 319 -8.30 5.71 24.84
CA GLU A 319 -7.22 5.26 25.70
C GLU A 319 -7.04 3.74 25.63
N ILE A 320 -5.79 3.31 25.79
CA ILE A 320 -5.40 1.93 26.03
C ILE A 320 -4.74 1.92 27.40
N LEU A 321 -5.41 1.31 28.37
CA LEU A 321 -4.92 1.17 29.74
C LEU A 321 -4.12 -0.13 29.87
N VAL A 322 -3.18 -0.15 30.80
CA VAL A 322 -2.38 -1.34 31.09
C VAL A 322 -2.34 -1.53 32.60
N ALA A 323 -2.52 -2.78 33.05
CA ALA A 323 -2.40 -3.12 34.47
C ALA A 323 -1.00 -2.70 35.00
N PRO A 324 -0.89 -2.08 36.21
CA PRO A 324 0.38 -1.53 36.71
C PRO A 324 1.54 -2.53 36.74
N ASP A 325 1.22 -3.79 37.05
CA ASP A 325 2.18 -4.88 37.20
C ASP A 325 2.43 -5.65 35.88
N ASN A 326 1.95 -5.17 34.74
CA ASN A 326 2.30 -5.77 33.45
C ASN A 326 3.83 -5.66 33.22
N PRO A 327 4.53 -6.76 32.92
CA PRO A 327 5.99 -6.75 32.77
C PRO A 327 6.47 -6.25 31.40
N ASN A 328 5.62 -6.24 30.36
CA ASN A 328 6.01 -5.96 28.97
C ASN A 328 5.48 -4.63 28.42
N TYR A 329 4.39 -4.10 28.99
CA TYR A 329 3.69 -2.93 28.49
C TYR A 329 3.41 -1.92 29.62
N CYS A 330 3.20 -0.67 29.22
CA CYS A 330 2.64 0.35 30.09
C CYS A 330 1.79 1.34 29.28
N SER A 331 0.91 2.05 29.97
CA SER A 331 0.15 3.16 29.40
C SER A 331 0.68 4.48 29.94
N VAL A 332 0.85 5.47 29.07
CA VAL A 332 1.15 6.85 29.46
C VAL A 332 0.12 7.74 28.79
N ASP A 333 -0.73 8.40 29.59
CA ASP A 333 -1.83 9.22 29.11
C ASP A 333 -2.73 8.50 28.08
N GLY A 334 -2.99 7.21 28.32
CA GLY A 334 -3.82 6.38 27.43
C GLY A 334 -3.10 5.88 26.17
N VAL A 335 -1.84 6.24 25.93
CA VAL A 335 -1.03 5.73 24.80
C VAL A 335 -0.27 4.49 25.24
N LEU A 336 -0.27 3.45 24.39
CA LEU A 336 0.36 2.16 24.69
C LEU A 336 1.85 2.19 24.31
N PHE A 337 2.68 1.78 25.26
CA PHE A 337 4.12 1.60 25.09
C PHE A 337 4.55 0.22 25.57
N ASN A 338 5.74 -0.21 25.18
CA ASN A 338 6.42 -1.26 25.93
C ASN A 338 6.79 -0.76 27.35
N LYS A 339 7.18 -1.67 28.25
CA LYS A 339 7.37 -1.37 29.68
C LYS A 339 8.39 -0.26 29.91
N ASP A 340 9.50 -0.30 29.17
CA ASP A 340 10.59 0.67 29.27
C ASP A 340 10.32 1.97 28.50
N LYS A 341 9.17 2.05 27.81
CA LYS A 341 8.73 3.18 26.98
C LYS A 341 9.71 3.55 25.86
N THR A 342 10.48 2.57 25.39
CA THR A 342 11.39 2.70 24.25
C THR A 342 10.68 2.45 22.92
N VAL A 343 9.49 1.85 22.93
CA VAL A 343 8.64 1.63 21.75
C VAL A 343 7.26 2.22 22.00
N LEU A 344 6.83 3.16 21.17
CA LEU A 344 5.43 3.57 21.08
C LEU A 344 4.70 2.52 20.25
N VAL A 345 3.83 1.75 20.88
CA VAL A 345 3.15 0.59 20.27
C VAL A 345 1.88 1.01 19.57
N GLN A 346 1.02 1.78 20.24
CA GLN A 346 -0.24 2.25 19.66
C GLN A 346 -0.69 3.57 20.30
N TYR A 347 -0.94 4.56 19.46
CA TYR A 347 -1.70 5.77 19.74
C TYR A 347 -3.20 5.48 19.49
N PRO A 348 -4.11 5.80 20.44
CA PRO A 348 -5.54 5.60 20.25
C PRO A 348 -6.11 6.58 19.21
N GLU A 349 -6.70 6.06 18.13
CA GLU A 349 -7.25 6.88 17.02
C GLU A 349 -8.26 7.95 17.48
N GLY A 350 -9.12 7.59 18.43
CA GLY A 350 -10.15 8.45 18.98
C GLY A 350 -9.68 9.42 20.06
N LYS A 351 -8.42 9.38 20.48
CA LYS A 351 -7.86 10.27 21.51
C LYS A 351 -8.00 11.74 21.08
N ASP A 352 -8.44 12.57 22.01
CA ASP A 352 -8.64 14.00 21.79
C ASP A 352 -7.30 14.75 21.82
N GLY A 353 -7.16 15.77 20.97
CA GLY A 353 -5.93 16.56 20.81
C GLY A 353 -5.50 16.68 19.35
N ASP A 354 -4.94 17.82 18.99
CA ASP A 354 -4.43 18.16 17.66
C ASP A 354 -2.89 18.12 17.60
N ILE A 355 -2.22 18.14 18.75
CA ILE A 355 -0.75 18.11 18.86
C ILE A 355 -0.33 16.94 19.74
N TYR A 356 0.67 16.17 19.28
CA TYR A 356 1.30 15.14 20.09
C TYR A 356 2.83 15.21 20.02
N THR A 357 3.47 15.29 21.18
CA THR A 357 4.92 15.20 21.33
C THR A 357 5.29 13.83 21.86
N ILE A 358 6.04 13.06 21.06
CA ILE A 358 6.50 11.74 21.46
C ILE A 358 7.52 11.87 22.59
N ALA A 359 7.41 11.02 23.62
CA ALA A 359 8.28 11.08 24.80
C ALA A 359 9.76 10.86 24.43
N ALA A 360 10.66 11.61 25.09
CA ALA A 360 12.08 11.65 24.75
C ALA A 360 12.80 10.30 24.92
N ASN A 361 12.26 9.35 25.67
CA ASN A 361 12.85 8.02 25.85
C ASN A 361 12.45 7.01 24.76
N VAL A 362 11.50 7.36 23.89
CA VAL A 362 11.11 6.51 22.75
C VAL A 362 12.28 6.42 21.77
N LYS A 363 12.59 5.19 21.38
CA LYS A 363 13.60 4.82 20.38
C LYS A 363 12.97 4.39 19.07
N LYS A 364 11.77 3.81 19.11
CA LYS A 364 11.07 3.33 17.92
C LYS A 364 9.59 3.67 17.96
N ILE A 365 9.06 4.09 16.81
CA ILE A 365 7.62 4.12 16.54
C ILE A 365 7.24 2.79 15.91
N GLY A 366 6.29 2.07 16.52
CA GLY A 366 5.84 0.77 16.04
C GLY A 366 5.14 0.83 14.68
N ASP A 367 4.98 -0.35 14.06
CA ASP A 367 4.19 -0.47 12.84
C ASP A 367 2.72 -0.10 13.16
N PHE A 368 2.06 0.66 12.28
CA PHE A 368 0.68 1.16 12.46
C PHE A 368 0.42 2.01 13.72
N ALA A 369 1.47 2.47 14.42
CA ALA A 369 1.33 3.05 15.75
C ALA A 369 0.44 4.30 15.82
N PHE A 370 0.33 5.08 14.75
CA PHE A 370 -0.57 6.23 14.62
C PHE A 370 -1.60 6.05 13.51
N ALA A 371 -1.74 4.85 12.94
CA ALA A 371 -2.63 4.63 11.80
C ALA A 371 -4.06 5.12 12.09
N ASP A 372 -4.65 5.73 11.06
CA ASP A 372 -5.96 6.39 11.03
C ASP A 372 -6.15 7.55 12.02
N SER A 373 -5.10 8.05 12.70
CA SER A 373 -5.18 9.15 13.69
C SER A 373 -5.51 10.52 13.06
N GLY A 374 -6.74 10.67 12.56
CA GLY A 374 -7.19 11.80 11.75
C GLY A 374 -7.43 13.10 12.53
N LYS A 375 -7.40 13.07 13.88
CA LYS A 375 -7.51 14.27 14.72
C LYS A 375 -6.18 14.99 14.93
N LEU A 376 -5.05 14.28 14.83
CA LEU A 376 -3.73 14.86 15.02
C LEU A 376 -3.37 15.72 13.81
N GLU A 377 -3.09 16.99 14.05
CA GLU A 377 -2.60 17.93 13.05
C GLU A 377 -1.08 18.10 13.09
N THR A 378 -0.47 17.95 14.27
CA THR A 378 0.97 18.10 14.47
C THR A 378 1.55 16.96 15.29
N ILE A 379 2.60 16.33 14.78
CA ILE A 379 3.36 15.30 15.51
C ILE A 379 4.83 15.71 15.61
N MET A 380 5.37 15.67 16.82
CA MET A 380 6.78 15.98 17.11
C MET A 380 7.52 14.72 17.52
N ILE A 381 8.40 14.23 16.65
CA ILE A 381 9.28 13.08 16.91
C ILE A 381 10.61 13.60 17.47
N PRO A 382 11.03 13.21 18.69
CA PRO A 382 12.28 13.70 19.29
C PRO A 382 13.52 13.02 18.70
N ASP A 383 14.68 13.65 18.90
CA ASP A 383 15.99 13.18 18.41
C ASP A 383 16.42 11.80 18.92
N ASN A 384 15.73 11.22 19.90
CA ASN A 384 16.04 9.90 20.42
C ASN A 384 15.43 8.75 19.62
N VAL A 385 14.45 9.02 18.76
CA VAL A 385 13.83 8.02 17.88
C VAL A 385 14.78 7.70 16.74
N THR A 386 15.05 6.42 16.52
CA THR A 386 15.95 5.92 15.47
C THR A 386 15.20 5.25 14.31
N GLU A 387 13.98 4.77 14.55
CA GLU A 387 13.18 4.02 13.56
C GLU A 387 11.70 4.44 13.58
N ILE A 388 11.15 4.67 12.37
CA ILE A 388 9.73 4.82 12.10
C ILE A 388 9.22 3.52 11.43
N GLY A 389 8.23 2.89 12.05
CA GLY A 389 7.65 1.62 11.62
C GLY A 389 6.87 1.66 10.30
N GLU A 390 6.55 0.46 9.79
CA GLU A 390 5.75 0.29 8.59
C GLU A 390 4.33 0.82 8.81
N ASN A 391 3.77 1.54 7.83
CA ASN A 391 2.42 2.13 7.93
C ASN A 391 2.21 2.98 9.21
N ALA A 392 3.28 3.48 9.85
CA ALA A 392 3.20 4.10 11.17
C ALA A 392 2.19 5.25 11.26
N PHE A 393 2.05 6.05 10.20
CA PHE A 393 1.11 7.17 10.08
C PHE A 393 0.09 6.95 8.95
N LEU A 394 -0.21 5.69 8.62
CA LEU A 394 -1.20 5.33 7.60
C LEU A 394 -2.49 6.13 7.81
N ASN A 395 -3.03 6.76 6.76
CA ASN A 395 -4.28 7.52 6.76
C ASN A 395 -4.42 8.58 7.86
N CYS A 396 -3.32 9.18 8.34
CA CYS A 396 -3.37 10.34 9.23
C CYS A 396 -3.82 11.59 8.46
N LYS A 397 -5.08 11.63 8.03
CA LYS A 397 -5.63 12.65 7.11
C LYS A 397 -5.61 14.07 7.70
N GLY A 398 -5.62 14.20 9.03
CA GLY A 398 -5.52 15.48 9.73
C GLY A 398 -4.09 16.02 9.84
N LEU A 399 -3.07 15.17 9.66
CA LEU A 399 -1.67 15.53 9.89
C LEU A 399 -1.21 16.56 8.87
N LYS A 400 -0.90 17.77 9.34
CA LYS A 400 -0.41 18.90 8.53
C LYS A 400 1.09 19.09 8.69
N ASN A 401 1.59 18.92 9.92
CA ASN A 401 2.98 19.19 10.27
C ASN A 401 3.57 17.98 10.99
N ILE A 402 4.73 17.52 10.54
CA ILE A 402 5.51 16.53 11.28
C ILE A 402 6.96 16.98 11.39
N THR A 403 7.48 16.97 12.62
CA THR A 403 8.91 17.18 12.88
C THR A 403 9.56 15.82 13.12
N ILE A 404 10.58 15.49 12.32
CA ILE A 404 11.37 14.27 12.46
C ILE A 404 12.68 14.60 13.17
N GLY A 405 12.91 13.98 14.33
CA GLY A 405 14.14 14.15 15.11
C GLY A 405 15.38 13.66 14.36
N LYS A 406 16.52 14.28 14.63
CA LYS A 406 17.81 14.02 13.98
C LYS A 406 18.37 12.62 14.24
N GLY A 407 17.83 11.89 15.22
CA GLY A 407 18.24 10.50 15.48
C GLY A 407 17.66 9.48 14.52
N VAL A 408 16.64 9.84 13.73
CA VAL A 408 15.99 8.89 12.82
C VAL A 408 16.95 8.48 11.73
N THR A 409 17.24 7.18 11.65
CA THR A 409 18.12 6.59 10.63
C THR A 409 17.34 5.74 9.61
N LYS A 410 16.14 5.29 9.98
CA LYS A 410 15.31 4.38 9.19
C LYS A 410 13.83 4.77 9.19
N ILE A 411 13.23 4.83 8.01
CA ILE A 411 11.78 5.03 7.81
C ILE A 411 11.27 3.86 6.95
N LYS A 412 10.45 3.00 7.52
CA LYS A 412 9.95 1.80 6.83
C LYS A 412 8.87 2.10 5.80
N GLU A 413 8.56 1.10 4.97
CA GLU A 413 7.61 1.19 3.89
C GLU A 413 6.27 1.80 4.32
N ARG A 414 5.68 2.59 3.42
CA ARG A 414 4.34 3.13 3.56
C ARG A 414 4.08 3.98 4.82
N ALA A 415 5.13 4.43 5.51
CA ALA A 415 5.02 5.09 6.81
C ALA A 415 4.07 6.30 6.82
N PHE A 416 3.91 7.04 5.72
CA PHE A 416 3.06 8.23 5.61
C PHE A 416 1.91 8.06 4.60
N VAL A 417 1.57 6.84 4.21
CA VAL A 417 0.51 6.60 3.21
C VAL A 417 -0.80 7.27 3.63
N GLY A 418 -1.46 7.98 2.70
CA GLY A 418 -2.78 8.56 2.93
C GLY A 418 -2.79 9.76 3.89
N CYS A 419 -1.63 10.32 4.25
CA CYS A 419 -1.53 11.58 4.99
C CYS A 419 -1.94 12.77 4.10
N SER A 420 -3.20 12.81 3.67
CA SER A 420 -3.71 13.77 2.69
C SER A 420 -3.67 15.23 3.14
N GLY A 421 -3.51 15.49 4.44
CA GLY A 421 -3.35 16.84 5.00
C GLY A 421 -1.91 17.36 5.03
N LEU A 422 -0.92 16.48 4.80
CA LEU A 422 0.50 16.80 4.93
C LEU A 422 0.96 17.64 3.74
N THR A 423 1.49 18.84 4.00
CA THR A 423 1.83 19.82 2.96
C THR A 423 3.32 19.86 2.62
N SER A 424 4.17 19.62 3.62
CA SER A 424 5.61 19.47 3.46
C SER A 424 6.16 18.52 4.52
N ILE A 425 7.31 17.92 4.21
CA ILE A 425 8.06 17.10 5.16
C ILE A 425 9.56 17.23 4.88
N THR A 426 10.32 17.40 5.95
CA THR A 426 11.79 17.44 5.90
C THR A 426 12.32 16.14 6.49
N ILE A 427 13.03 15.38 5.66
CA ILE A 427 13.70 14.15 6.09
C ILE A 427 15.09 14.53 6.65
N PRO A 428 15.44 14.15 7.90
CA PRO A 428 16.73 14.53 8.48
C PRO A 428 17.91 13.90 7.76
N ASP A 429 19.04 14.62 7.70
CA ASP A 429 20.29 14.20 7.03
C ASP A 429 20.86 12.85 7.49
N ASN A 430 20.44 12.35 8.66
CA ASN A 430 20.88 11.08 9.22
C ASN A 430 20.06 9.86 8.75
N VAL A 431 18.96 10.08 8.01
CA VAL A 431 18.21 8.98 7.40
C VAL A 431 19.08 8.30 6.35
N ARG A 432 19.19 6.97 6.45
CA ARG A 432 19.98 6.12 5.56
C ARG A 432 19.11 5.14 4.79
N GLU A 433 17.97 4.76 5.36
CA GLU A 433 17.08 3.75 4.80
C GLU A 433 15.64 4.27 4.73
N MET A 434 15.04 4.26 3.54
CA MET A 434 13.64 4.61 3.29
C MET A 434 12.96 3.48 2.52
N GLY A 435 11.83 2.99 3.04
CA GLY A 435 11.04 1.94 2.38
C GLY A 435 10.23 2.46 1.19
N GLY A 436 9.59 1.56 0.44
CA GLY A 436 8.76 1.92 -0.73
C GLY A 436 7.43 2.62 -0.37
N ASN A 437 6.88 3.36 -1.33
CA ASN A 437 5.54 3.98 -1.29
C ASN A 437 5.27 4.85 -0.05
N LEU A 438 6.29 5.51 0.49
CA LEU A 438 6.20 6.22 1.76
C LEU A 438 5.07 7.25 1.81
N PHE A 439 4.89 7.99 0.71
CA PHE A 439 3.95 9.11 0.64
C PHE A 439 2.77 8.86 -0.30
N TRP A 440 2.50 7.60 -0.67
CA TRP A 440 1.38 7.29 -1.56
C TRP A 440 0.05 7.83 -0.98
N GLY A 441 -0.68 8.62 -1.76
CA GLY A 441 -1.94 9.26 -1.30
C GLY A 441 -1.77 10.53 -0.44
N CYS A 442 -0.55 11.07 -0.27
CA CYS A 442 -0.32 12.40 0.32
C CYS A 442 -0.68 13.52 -0.67
N SER A 443 -1.97 13.71 -0.93
CA SER A 443 -2.46 14.58 -2.01
C SER A 443 -2.16 16.08 -1.84
N SER A 444 -1.86 16.56 -0.63
CA SER A 444 -1.52 17.96 -0.37
C SER A 444 -0.02 18.24 -0.34
N LEU A 445 0.82 17.21 -0.50
CA LEU A 445 2.26 17.31 -0.35
C LEU A 445 2.87 18.02 -1.56
N ALA A 446 3.41 19.23 -1.33
CA ALA A 446 3.96 20.10 -2.38
C ALA A 446 5.49 19.96 -2.55
N SER A 447 6.21 19.57 -1.50
CA SER A 447 7.66 19.37 -1.57
C SER A 447 8.15 18.40 -0.50
N ILE A 448 9.19 17.65 -0.83
CA ILE A 448 9.91 16.77 0.10
C ILE A 448 11.39 17.10 0.01
N ASP A 449 11.99 17.44 1.16
CA ASP A 449 13.45 17.58 1.27
C ASP A 449 14.02 16.21 1.68
N ILE A 450 14.76 15.56 0.76
CA ILE A 450 15.36 14.23 0.97
C ILE A 450 16.90 14.35 1.00
N PRO A 451 17.59 13.78 2.01
CA PRO A 451 19.05 13.75 2.08
C PRO A 451 19.69 12.97 0.92
N GLU A 452 20.88 13.39 0.51
CA GLU A 452 21.61 12.83 -0.63
C GLU A 452 22.01 11.34 -0.50
N ASN A 453 22.10 10.81 0.73
CA ASN A 453 22.63 9.48 1.02
C ASN A 453 21.56 8.44 1.42
N VAL A 454 20.30 8.69 1.07
CA VAL A 454 19.21 7.75 1.35
C VAL A 454 19.25 6.57 0.38
N ILE A 455 19.23 5.35 0.93
CA ILE A 455 19.03 4.11 0.17
C ILE A 455 17.55 3.73 0.24
N PHE A 456 16.93 3.54 -0.92
CA PHE A 456 15.58 2.97 -1.02
C PHE A 456 15.66 1.45 -1.08
N THR A 457 14.98 0.75 -0.17
CA THR A 457 15.15 -0.71 0.00
C THR A 457 14.34 -1.56 -0.96
N ASP A 458 13.30 -1.01 -1.56
CA ASP A 458 12.44 -1.71 -2.51
C ASP A 458 12.47 -0.94 -3.83
N GLY A 459 12.85 -1.61 -4.93
CA GLY A 459 13.18 -1.03 -6.24
C GLY A 459 12.04 -0.34 -7.02
N VAL A 460 11.11 0.31 -6.31
CA VAL A 460 10.11 1.22 -6.85
C VAL A 460 10.51 2.60 -6.36
N ASN A 461 11.15 3.37 -7.24
CA ASN A 461 11.26 4.82 -7.07
C ASN A 461 9.89 5.36 -6.67
N ASP A 462 9.86 6.31 -5.74
CA ASP A 462 8.68 7.03 -5.25
C ASP A 462 8.08 7.94 -6.35
N ALA A 463 7.97 7.43 -7.58
CA ALA A 463 7.43 8.07 -8.77
C ALA A 463 5.90 8.21 -8.72
N GLN A 464 5.29 8.08 -7.55
CA GLN A 464 3.90 8.45 -7.27
C GLN A 464 3.76 9.40 -6.07
N ILE A 465 4.83 10.10 -5.68
CA ILE A 465 4.63 11.38 -5.00
C ILE A 465 3.93 12.29 -6.04
N SER A 466 2.86 12.99 -5.63
CA SER A 466 1.93 13.70 -6.52
C SER A 466 2.61 14.45 -7.69
N GLU A 467 1.92 14.66 -8.81
CA GLU A 467 2.42 15.44 -9.97
C GLU A 467 2.99 16.83 -9.59
N THR A 468 2.74 17.31 -8.37
CA THR A 468 3.18 18.61 -7.84
C THR A 468 4.36 18.56 -6.88
N ALA A 469 4.76 17.38 -6.38
CA ALA A 469 5.79 17.28 -5.37
C ALA A 469 7.19 17.27 -5.98
N VAL A 470 7.97 18.31 -5.67
CA VAL A 470 9.39 18.36 -6.05
C VAL A 470 10.20 17.63 -4.99
N ILE A 471 10.87 16.53 -5.38
CA ILE A 471 11.97 15.96 -4.60
C ILE A 471 13.12 16.95 -4.69
N ARG A 472 13.58 17.43 -3.54
CA ARG A 472 14.77 18.30 -3.44
C ARG A 472 15.90 17.46 -2.85
N PRO A 473 16.75 16.82 -3.67
CA PRO A 473 18.07 16.45 -3.21
C PRO A 473 18.78 17.70 -2.72
N GLY A 474 19.65 17.58 -1.71
CA GLY A 474 20.39 18.70 -1.12
C GLY A 474 20.94 19.71 -2.14
N ARG A 475 21.03 20.99 -1.76
CA ARG A 475 21.31 22.14 -2.64
C ARG A 475 22.61 22.07 -3.47
N ASN A 476 23.45 21.06 -3.30
CA ASN A 476 24.71 20.88 -4.03
C ASN A 476 24.78 19.46 -4.61
N TYR A 477 24.94 19.35 -5.92
CA TYR A 477 25.09 18.06 -6.59
C TYR A 477 26.52 17.97 -7.15
N THR A 478 27.35 17.12 -6.57
CA THR A 478 28.75 16.95 -6.97
C THR A 478 28.93 15.63 -7.74
N ILE A 479 29.48 15.72 -8.95
CA ILE A 479 29.68 14.59 -9.84
C ILE A 479 31.15 14.14 -9.78
N PRO A 480 31.46 12.92 -9.34
CA PRO A 480 32.82 12.41 -9.36
C PRO A 480 33.22 12.00 -10.79
N LEU A 481 34.19 12.69 -11.39
CA LEU A 481 34.69 12.36 -12.73
C LEU A 481 35.87 11.36 -12.66
N SER A 482 36.81 11.63 -11.77
CA SER A 482 37.89 10.71 -11.37
C SER A 482 38.34 11.10 -9.96
N LYS A 483 39.14 10.28 -9.25
CA LYS A 483 39.70 10.74 -7.97
C LYS A 483 40.97 11.55 -8.24
N PRO A 484 41.10 12.83 -7.84
CA PRO A 484 40.20 13.64 -6.99
C PRO A 484 39.42 14.75 -7.76
N VAL A 485 39.07 14.54 -9.03
CA VAL A 485 38.37 15.51 -9.89
C VAL A 485 36.85 15.39 -9.80
N GLU A 486 36.20 16.46 -9.36
CA GLU A 486 34.75 16.54 -9.16
C GLU A 486 34.15 17.72 -9.94
N LEU A 487 32.86 17.64 -10.28
CA LEU A 487 32.08 18.68 -10.95
C LEU A 487 30.89 19.08 -10.08
N ASP A 488 30.92 20.30 -9.56
CA ASP A 488 29.86 20.85 -8.72
C ASP A 488 28.75 21.49 -9.56
N MET A 489 27.51 21.17 -9.19
CA MET A 489 26.29 21.68 -9.81
C MET A 489 25.43 22.42 -8.79
N VAL A 490 24.74 23.46 -9.26
CA VAL A 490 23.83 24.31 -8.49
C VAL A 490 22.42 24.20 -9.06
N TRP A 491 21.43 23.99 -8.20
CA TRP A 491 20.02 23.96 -8.60
C TRP A 491 19.49 25.36 -8.85
N ILE A 492 18.88 25.56 -10.00
CA ILE A 492 18.23 26.81 -10.40
C ILE A 492 16.71 26.58 -10.42
N GLU A 493 15.99 27.34 -9.59
CA GLU A 493 14.53 27.25 -9.48
C GLU A 493 13.84 27.78 -10.75
N PRO A 494 12.72 27.16 -11.20
CA PRO A 494 11.92 27.73 -12.29
C PRO A 494 11.44 29.12 -11.93
N GLY A 495 11.23 29.95 -12.94
CA GLY A 495 10.80 31.32 -12.71
C GLY A 495 10.86 32.18 -13.95
N THR A 496 10.61 33.47 -13.73
CA THR A 496 10.44 34.44 -14.80
C THR A 496 11.43 35.58 -14.63
N PHE A 497 12.06 36.01 -15.73
CA PHE A 497 13.00 37.12 -15.73
C PHE A 497 12.91 37.97 -17.00
N LEU A 498 13.60 39.11 -17.00
CA LEU A 498 13.80 39.93 -18.19
C LEU A 498 15.13 39.55 -18.84
N MET A 499 15.05 38.94 -20.02
CA MET A 499 16.19 38.59 -20.86
C MET A 499 16.52 39.76 -21.79
N GLY A 500 17.80 40.02 -22.06
CA GLY A 500 18.27 41.18 -22.82
C GLY A 500 18.44 42.45 -21.97
N SER A 501 18.85 43.55 -22.59
CA SER A 501 19.19 44.80 -21.90
C SER A 501 18.19 45.92 -22.18
N PRO A 502 17.84 46.74 -21.17
CA PRO A 502 16.98 47.89 -21.37
C PRO A 502 17.69 48.93 -22.25
N GLU A 503 16.93 49.75 -22.99
CA GLU A 503 17.46 50.70 -23.98
C GLU A 503 18.52 51.66 -23.43
N ASN A 504 18.47 51.96 -22.13
CA ASN A 504 19.38 52.88 -21.45
C ASN A 504 20.59 52.20 -20.77
N GLU A 505 20.77 50.88 -20.90
CA GLU A 505 21.91 50.18 -20.32
C GLU A 505 23.22 50.60 -20.99
N LEU A 506 24.20 51.00 -20.19
CA LEU A 506 25.50 51.45 -20.68
C LEU A 506 26.23 50.29 -21.38
N GLY A 507 26.54 50.46 -22.67
CA GLY A 507 27.26 49.44 -23.45
C GLY A 507 26.36 48.41 -24.14
N ARG A 508 25.04 48.61 -24.11
CA ARG A 508 24.04 47.83 -24.85
C ARG A 508 24.40 47.65 -26.32
N LEU A 509 24.16 46.44 -26.83
CA LEU A 509 24.27 46.10 -28.26
C LEU A 509 22.89 46.10 -28.94
N ASP A 510 22.88 46.21 -30.27
CA ASP A 510 21.65 46.34 -31.06
C ASP A 510 20.76 45.08 -31.00
N ASP A 511 21.32 43.90 -30.72
CA ASP A 511 20.64 42.60 -30.69
C ASP A 511 20.25 42.11 -29.28
N GLU A 512 20.22 43.01 -28.30
CA GLU A 512 19.89 42.75 -26.89
C GLU A 512 18.48 43.22 -26.52
N THR A 513 17.50 43.09 -27.42
CA THR A 513 16.10 43.49 -27.17
C THR A 513 15.53 42.84 -25.90
N GLN A 514 15.15 43.65 -24.92
CA GLN A 514 14.64 43.14 -23.64
C GLN A 514 13.23 42.58 -23.79
N HIS A 515 13.00 41.37 -23.27
CA HIS A 515 11.70 40.69 -23.27
C HIS A 515 11.56 39.74 -22.08
N LYS A 516 10.33 39.31 -21.80
CA LYS A 516 10.01 38.45 -20.65
C LYS A 516 10.21 36.98 -21.01
N VAL A 517 10.94 36.24 -20.20
CA VAL A 517 11.13 34.80 -20.36
C VAL A 517 10.69 34.07 -19.10
N THR A 518 9.96 32.96 -19.26
CA THR A 518 9.58 32.05 -18.17
C THR A 518 10.21 30.68 -18.40
N LEU A 519 11.00 30.22 -17.43
CA LEU A 519 11.47 28.83 -17.37
C LEU A 519 10.50 28.04 -16.50
N THR A 520 9.82 27.05 -17.06
CA THR A 520 8.76 26.31 -16.35
C THR A 520 9.32 25.18 -15.49
N LYS A 521 10.57 24.79 -15.72
CA LYS A 521 11.26 23.73 -14.99
C LYS A 521 12.60 24.24 -14.45
N GLY A 522 12.89 23.85 -13.22
CA GLY A 522 14.23 24.03 -12.66
C GLY A 522 15.22 23.08 -13.30
N TYR A 523 16.51 23.39 -13.18
CA TYR A 523 17.60 22.61 -13.77
C TYR A 523 18.87 22.80 -12.95
N TRP A 524 19.81 21.86 -13.09
CA TRP A 524 21.13 22.03 -12.50
C TRP A 524 22.08 22.66 -13.50
N ILE A 525 22.97 23.54 -13.03
CA ILE A 525 24.03 24.14 -13.84
C ILE A 525 25.36 24.12 -13.10
N GLY A 526 26.45 23.95 -13.82
CA GLY A 526 27.80 23.93 -13.27
C GLY A 526 28.09 25.20 -12.46
N ARG A 527 28.63 25.00 -11.26
CA ARG A 527 28.98 26.08 -10.32
C ARG A 527 29.91 27.12 -10.96
N TYR A 528 30.79 26.67 -11.84
CA TYR A 528 31.73 27.43 -12.65
C TYR A 528 31.90 26.74 -14.02
N GLU A 529 32.67 27.34 -14.93
CA GLU A 529 32.97 26.73 -16.24
C GLU A 529 33.79 25.44 -16.08
N VAL A 530 33.65 24.51 -17.03
CA VAL A 530 34.39 23.24 -16.99
C VAL A 530 35.89 23.50 -16.93
N THR A 531 36.54 23.00 -15.90
CA THR A 531 37.98 23.15 -15.69
C THR A 531 38.79 22.25 -16.61
N GLN A 532 40.06 22.58 -16.80
CA GLN A 532 41.00 21.74 -17.53
C GLN A 532 41.12 20.33 -16.93
N ALA A 533 41.12 20.19 -15.60
CA ALA A 533 41.12 18.89 -14.94
C ALA A 533 39.86 18.06 -15.24
N GLN A 534 38.68 18.69 -15.18
CA GLN A 534 37.41 18.03 -15.48
C GLN A 534 37.36 17.58 -16.95
N TYR A 535 37.76 18.47 -17.87
CA TYR A 535 37.83 18.18 -19.30
C TYR A 535 38.81 17.04 -19.60
N GLU A 536 40.02 17.09 -19.06
CA GLU A 536 41.05 16.07 -19.26
C GLU A 536 40.63 14.72 -18.66
N SER A 537 39.98 14.72 -17.50
CA SER A 537 39.47 13.51 -16.84
C SER A 537 38.47 12.75 -17.69
N LEU A 538 37.58 13.45 -18.40
CA LEU A 538 36.55 12.83 -19.23
C LEU A 538 37.03 12.60 -20.66
N MET A 539 37.73 13.55 -21.27
CA MET A 539 38.06 13.51 -22.69
C MET A 539 39.46 12.95 -22.98
N GLY A 540 40.31 12.80 -21.95
CA GLY A 540 41.66 12.26 -22.07
C GLY A 540 42.67 13.21 -22.73
N VAL A 541 42.27 14.47 -22.99
CA VAL A 541 43.09 15.49 -23.64
C VAL A 541 42.81 16.86 -22.99
N ASN A 542 43.78 17.77 -23.05
CA ASN A 542 43.62 19.16 -22.60
C ASN A 542 43.96 20.14 -23.74
N PRO A 543 42.94 20.73 -24.41
CA PRO A 543 43.13 21.58 -25.58
C PRO A 543 43.66 22.98 -25.24
N SER A 544 43.62 23.39 -23.98
CA SER A 544 43.86 24.76 -23.54
C SER A 544 45.28 25.25 -23.84
N MET A 545 45.42 26.49 -24.28
CA MET A 545 46.74 27.10 -24.52
C MET A 545 47.37 27.57 -23.21
N ILE A 546 46.59 28.24 -22.36
CA ILE A 546 46.99 28.66 -21.02
C ILE A 546 46.85 27.47 -20.09
N LYS A 547 47.95 26.98 -19.51
CA LYS A 547 47.95 25.76 -18.69
C LYS A 547 47.70 26.05 -17.21
N GLY A 548 46.74 25.30 -16.65
CA GLY A 548 46.44 25.24 -15.21
C GLY A 548 45.22 24.35 -14.99
N LEU A 549 45.35 23.30 -14.19
CA LEU A 549 44.28 22.30 -14.03
C LEU A 549 42.98 22.86 -13.42
N ASP A 550 43.11 23.93 -12.63
CA ASP A 550 42.03 24.68 -11.99
C ASP A 550 41.52 25.87 -12.84
N HIS A 551 42.11 26.12 -14.01
CA HIS A 551 41.59 27.10 -14.98
C HIS A 551 40.43 26.51 -15.77
N PRO A 552 39.53 27.34 -16.34
CA PRO A 552 38.55 26.87 -17.31
C PRO A 552 39.27 26.26 -18.52
N VAL A 553 38.64 25.27 -19.13
CA VAL A 553 39.07 24.75 -20.42
C VAL A 553 38.81 25.82 -21.49
N GLU A 554 39.81 26.07 -22.33
CA GLU A 554 39.71 26.95 -23.49
C GLU A 554 40.13 26.22 -24.77
N LEU A 555 39.94 26.83 -25.94
CA LEU A 555 40.15 26.19 -27.25
C LEU A 555 39.23 24.99 -27.50
N VAL A 556 38.00 25.05 -27.00
CA VAL A 556 36.97 24.02 -27.26
C VAL A 556 36.00 24.49 -28.33
N THR A 557 35.64 23.59 -29.24
CA THR A 557 34.56 23.83 -30.21
C THR A 557 33.21 23.49 -29.58
N TRP A 558 32.10 23.94 -30.19
CA TRP A 558 30.76 23.51 -29.78
C TRP A 558 30.60 21.99 -29.82
N LYS A 559 31.22 21.34 -30.82
CA LYS A 559 31.24 19.88 -30.95
C LYS A 559 31.96 19.21 -29.79
N ASP A 560 33.11 19.76 -29.36
CA ASP A 560 33.90 19.23 -28.25
C ASP A 560 33.12 19.33 -26.92
N ALA A 561 32.53 20.50 -26.65
CA ALA A 561 31.73 20.74 -25.47
C ALA A 561 30.47 19.84 -25.42
N SER A 562 29.83 19.63 -26.57
CA SER A 562 28.69 18.70 -26.69
C SER A 562 29.12 17.25 -26.49
N ALA A 563 30.28 16.86 -27.00
CA ALA A 563 30.84 15.52 -26.79
C ALA A 563 31.18 15.27 -25.32
N PHE A 564 31.70 16.27 -24.61
CA PHE A 564 31.89 16.21 -23.16
C PHE A 564 30.57 15.95 -22.43
N CYS A 565 29.52 16.71 -22.74
CA CYS A 565 28.20 16.55 -22.12
C CYS A 565 27.58 15.17 -22.42
N ALA A 566 27.71 14.68 -23.66
CA ALA A 566 27.24 13.35 -24.05
C ALA A 566 27.98 12.24 -23.29
N LYS A 567 29.31 12.34 -23.16
CA LYS A 567 30.11 11.36 -22.42
C LYS A 567 29.81 11.37 -20.92
N LEU A 568 29.60 12.56 -20.34
CA LEU A 568 29.15 12.69 -18.96
C LEU A 568 27.77 12.06 -18.75
N THR A 569 26.85 12.24 -19.70
CA THR A 569 25.53 11.61 -19.71
C THR A 569 25.63 10.08 -19.73
N GLU A 570 26.49 9.52 -20.59
CA GLU A 570 26.72 8.09 -20.68
C GLU A 570 27.24 7.51 -19.37
N ILE A 571 28.31 8.11 -18.81
CA ILE A 571 28.94 7.61 -17.57
C ILE A 571 27.99 7.68 -16.37
N GLU A 572 27.26 8.78 -16.20
CA GLU A 572 26.31 8.90 -15.09
C GLU A 572 25.10 7.97 -15.26
N ARG A 573 24.69 7.69 -16.51
CA ARG A 573 23.64 6.72 -16.81
C ARG A 573 24.09 5.29 -16.54
N GLU A 574 25.27 4.90 -17.00
CA GLU A 574 25.86 3.58 -16.71
C GLU A 574 26.06 3.34 -15.21
N ALA A 575 26.35 4.41 -14.46
CA ALA A 575 26.50 4.34 -13.01
C ALA A 575 25.18 4.40 -12.22
N GLY A 576 24.02 4.52 -12.91
CA GLY A 576 22.71 4.61 -12.27
C GLY A 576 22.47 5.91 -11.48
N ARG A 577 23.29 6.95 -11.71
CA ARG A 577 23.22 8.25 -11.01
C ARG A 577 22.41 9.30 -11.77
N LEU A 578 22.07 9.03 -13.03
CA LEU A 578 21.30 9.94 -13.88
C LEU A 578 19.80 9.58 -13.89
N PRO A 579 18.88 10.49 -13.52
CA PRO A 579 17.44 10.23 -13.62
C PRO A 579 16.98 9.92 -15.05
N ASP A 580 15.96 9.06 -15.17
CA ASP A 580 15.33 8.76 -16.46
C ASP A 580 14.75 10.02 -17.10
N GLY A 581 14.97 10.18 -18.40
CA GLY A 581 14.51 11.36 -19.14
C GLY A 581 15.33 12.64 -18.92
N TYR A 582 16.53 12.56 -18.33
CA TYR A 582 17.49 13.67 -18.24
C TYR A 582 18.78 13.41 -19.01
N GLU A 583 19.45 14.50 -19.42
CA GLU A 583 20.78 14.50 -20.07
C GLU A 583 21.62 15.69 -19.61
N TYR A 584 22.94 15.54 -19.58
CA TYR A 584 23.84 16.68 -19.52
C TYR A 584 23.95 17.32 -20.89
N ASN A 585 23.88 18.64 -20.92
CA ASN A 585 23.98 19.43 -22.13
C ASN A 585 24.61 20.79 -21.81
N LEU A 586 24.86 21.59 -22.84
CA LEU A 586 25.09 23.02 -22.66
C LEU A 586 23.79 23.69 -22.17
N PRO A 587 23.85 24.75 -21.35
CA PRO A 587 22.67 25.55 -21.05
C PRO A 587 22.16 26.22 -22.33
N THR A 588 20.84 26.43 -22.44
CA THR A 588 20.30 27.36 -23.45
C THR A 588 20.73 28.79 -23.13
N GLU A 589 20.66 29.69 -24.09
CA GLU A 589 20.94 31.11 -23.87
C GLU A 589 20.10 31.69 -22.72
N ALA A 590 18.81 31.33 -22.69
CA ALA A 590 17.88 31.77 -21.66
C ALA A 590 18.18 31.16 -20.28
N GLN A 591 18.54 29.88 -20.21
CA GLN A 591 18.98 29.25 -18.97
C GLN A 591 20.24 29.94 -18.46
N TRP A 592 21.25 30.13 -19.31
CA TRP A 592 22.50 30.76 -18.91
C TRP A 592 22.27 32.18 -18.39
N GLU A 593 21.48 33.02 -19.10
CA GLU A 593 21.27 34.41 -18.66
C GLU A 593 20.43 34.49 -17.38
N TYR A 594 19.41 33.64 -17.23
CA TYR A 594 18.63 33.53 -16.00
C TYR A 594 19.51 33.17 -14.81
N ALA A 595 20.36 32.15 -14.98
CA ALA A 595 21.33 31.71 -13.99
C ALA A 595 22.34 32.80 -13.65
N CYS A 596 22.88 33.50 -14.66
CA CYS A 596 23.81 34.61 -14.49
C CYS A 596 23.19 35.75 -13.68
N ARG A 597 21.97 36.18 -14.03
CA ARG A 597 21.27 37.28 -13.36
C ARG A 597 20.91 36.97 -11.91
N ALA A 598 20.57 35.72 -11.59
CA ALA A 598 20.21 35.31 -10.23
C ALA A 598 19.20 36.25 -9.53
N GLY A 599 18.17 36.67 -10.28
CA GLY A 599 17.12 37.57 -9.81
C GLY A 599 17.42 39.08 -9.96
N THR A 600 18.60 39.47 -10.44
CA THR A 600 18.95 40.87 -10.70
C THR A 600 18.48 41.34 -12.08
N THR A 601 18.23 42.64 -12.23
CA THR A 601 17.89 43.29 -13.52
C THR A 601 18.99 44.19 -14.05
N SER A 602 20.14 44.26 -13.35
CA SER A 602 21.28 45.08 -13.74
C SER A 602 22.11 44.45 -14.85
N SER A 603 23.06 45.22 -15.39
CA SER A 603 24.02 44.71 -16.38
C SER A 603 24.94 43.61 -15.84
N LEU A 604 25.24 43.57 -14.53
CA LEU A 604 26.09 42.55 -13.91
C LEU A 604 25.33 41.58 -12.99
N ASN A 605 25.90 40.40 -12.77
CA ASN A 605 25.39 39.34 -11.89
C ASN A 605 25.42 39.69 -10.38
N SER A 606 26.12 40.75 -9.99
CA SER A 606 26.18 41.27 -8.60
C SER A 606 25.05 42.22 -8.24
N GLY A 607 24.16 42.57 -9.17
CA GLY A 607 23.16 43.63 -8.96
C GLY A 607 23.68 45.04 -9.24
N LYS A 608 24.92 45.17 -9.72
CA LYS A 608 25.57 46.46 -10.04
C LYS A 608 25.55 46.75 -11.53
N GLU A 609 25.62 48.03 -11.88
CA GLU A 609 25.76 48.47 -13.27
C GLU A 609 27.23 48.59 -13.69
N ILE A 610 27.52 48.37 -14.98
CA ILE A 610 28.79 48.74 -15.57
C ILE A 610 28.98 50.27 -15.53
N THR A 611 30.18 50.73 -15.18
CA THR A 611 30.49 52.16 -15.03
C THR A 611 31.51 52.68 -16.04
N SER A 612 32.17 51.80 -16.80
CA SER A 612 33.14 52.18 -17.82
C SER A 612 33.09 51.21 -19.00
N LEU A 613 33.05 51.76 -20.22
CA LEU A 613 33.00 50.99 -21.46
C LEU A 613 34.39 50.46 -21.88
N TYR A 614 35.41 51.28 -21.65
CA TYR A 614 36.79 51.05 -22.07
C TYR A 614 37.72 51.35 -20.88
N GLY A 615 38.66 50.46 -20.60
CA GLY A 615 39.58 50.64 -19.47
C GLY A 615 39.16 49.89 -18.20
N ILE A 616 39.56 50.39 -17.04
CA ILE A 616 39.26 49.76 -15.75
C ILE A 616 37.80 50.07 -15.37
N CYS A 617 37.04 49.04 -14.98
CA CYS A 617 35.66 49.12 -14.52
C CYS A 617 35.58 48.37 -13.18
N ASP A 618 35.51 49.11 -12.07
CA ASP A 618 35.60 48.53 -10.72
C ASP A 618 34.49 47.51 -10.44
N ASN A 619 33.27 47.75 -10.93
CA ASN A 619 32.16 46.80 -10.71
C ASN A 619 32.36 45.47 -11.47
N VAL A 620 33.01 45.49 -12.64
CA VAL A 620 33.35 44.24 -13.37
C VAL A 620 34.53 43.55 -12.69
N ASN A 621 35.46 44.30 -12.10
CA ASN A 621 36.59 43.73 -11.36
C ASN A 621 36.17 42.86 -10.16
N GLU A 622 35.01 43.11 -9.57
CA GLU A 622 34.50 42.32 -8.45
C GLU A 622 34.02 40.92 -8.86
N VAL A 623 33.44 40.82 -10.06
CA VAL A 623 32.69 39.61 -10.48
C VAL A 623 33.31 38.87 -11.65
N GLY A 624 34.26 39.47 -12.38
CA GLY A 624 34.73 38.90 -13.63
C GLY A 624 36.17 39.23 -14.03
N TRP A 625 36.69 38.39 -14.93
CA TRP A 625 37.99 38.59 -15.59
C TRP A 625 37.81 39.06 -17.03
N TYR A 626 38.38 40.21 -17.37
CA TYR A 626 38.26 40.85 -18.67
C TYR A 626 39.59 41.52 -19.07
N GLY A 627 39.66 42.06 -20.29
CA GLY A 627 40.90 42.48 -20.96
C GLY A 627 41.88 43.30 -20.12
N GLN A 628 41.39 44.21 -19.27
CA GLN A 628 42.22 45.14 -18.50
C GLN A 628 42.66 44.60 -17.14
N ASN A 629 41.95 43.63 -16.55
CA ASN A 629 42.29 43.06 -15.25
C ASN A 629 42.88 41.63 -15.33
N SER A 630 42.74 40.97 -16.48
CA SER A 630 43.11 39.57 -16.66
C SER A 630 44.57 39.36 -17.11
N LYS A 631 45.31 40.42 -17.44
CA LYS A 631 46.61 40.31 -18.11
C LYS A 631 46.55 39.47 -19.40
N LYS A 632 45.40 39.49 -20.08
CA LYS A 632 45.10 38.75 -21.32
C LYS A 632 45.28 37.23 -21.20
N ARG A 633 44.89 36.66 -20.05
CA ARG A 633 44.85 35.21 -19.81
C ARG A 633 43.69 34.78 -18.89
N SER A 634 43.28 33.52 -18.99
CA SER A 634 42.35 32.88 -18.05
C SER A 634 42.95 32.77 -16.64
N HIS A 635 42.09 32.62 -15.65
CA HIS A 635 42.43 32.43 -14.24
C HIS A 635 41.71 31.20 -13.67
N PRO A 636 42.17 30.67 -12.53
CA PRO A 636 41.43 29.62 -11.85
C PRO A 636 39.99 30.02 -11.57
N VAL A 637 39.07 29.08 -11.81
CA VAL A 637 37.64 29.26 -11.55
C VAL A 637 37.38 29.54 -10.06
N GLY A 638 36.29 30.22 -9.76
CA GLY A 638 35.84 30.48 -8.39
C GLY A 638 36.61 31.57 -7.64
N ARG A 639 37.44 32.36 -8.33
CA ARG A 639 38.27 33.41 -7.67
C ARG A 639 37.57 34.75 -7.47
N LYS A 640 36.53 35.03 -8.25
CA LYS A 640 35.71 36.24 -8.13
C LYS A 640 34.49 35.96 -7.27
N GLU A 641 33.78 37.02 -6.89
CA GLU A 641 32.58 36.86 -6.08
C GLU A 641 31.50 36.09 -6.85
N PRO A 642 30.82 35.12 -6.22
CA PRO A 642 29.70 34.44 -6.86
C PRO A 642 28.47 35.35 -6.91
N ASN A 643 27.52 35.03 -7.78
CA ASN A 643 26.21 35.66 -7.76
C ASN A 643 25.35 35.15 -6.59
N ALA A 644 24.13 35.70 -6.44
CA ALA A 644 23.21 35.38 -5.34
C ALA A 644 22.80 33.90 -5.25
N TRP A 645 23.01 33.11 -6.31
CA TRP A 645 22.73 31.68 -6.35
C TRP A 645 23.98 30.81 -6.17
N GLY A 646 25.14 31.42 -5.95
CA GLY A 646 26.40 30.68 -5.70
C GLY A 646 27.10 30.21 -6.98
N LEU A 647 26.80 30.83 -8.13
CA LEU A 647 27.52 30.61 -9.39
C LEU A 647 28.68 31.58 -9.52
N TYR A 648 29.81 31.06 -9.98
CA TYR A 648 31.03 31.80 -10.24
C TYR A 648 31.23 31.99 -11.74
N ASP A 649 32.02 33.02 -12.06
CA ASP A 649 32.56 33.26 -13.41
C ASP A 649 31.47 33.30 -14.51
N THR A 650 30.24 33.71 -14.18
CA THR A 650 29.18 33.94 -15.18
C THR A 650 29.38 35.26 -15.92
N ILE A 651 30.41 36.04 -15.59
CA ILE A 651 30.82 37.25 -16.29
C ILE A 651 32.35 37.21 -16.37
N GLY A 652 32.90 37.15 -17.58
CA GLY A 652 34.36 37.07 -17.77
C GLY A 652 34.95 35.67 -17.58
N ASN A 653 36.29 35.64 -17.51
CA ASN A 653 37.15 34.47 -17.66
C ASN A 653 37.09 33.91 -19.09
N VAL A 654 36.14 33.06 -19.46
CA VAL A 654 35.98 32.58 -20.85
C VAL A 654 34.59 32.87 -21.38
N CYS A 655 34.47 33.05 -22.70
CA CYS A 655 33.15 33.06 -23.34
C CYS A 655 32.55 31.66 -23.27
N GLU A 656 31.28 31.54 -22.98
CA GLU A 656 30.64 30.25 -22.77
C GLU A 656 29.70 29.86 -23.90
N LEU A 657 29.90 28.65 -24.42
CA LEU A 657 29.03 28.04 -25.44
C LEU A 657 27.66 27.70 -24.86
N CYS A 658 26.62 28.19 -25.53
CA CYS A 658 25.23 27.78 -25.30
C CYS A 658 24.81 26.67 -26.27
N ARG A 659 23.77 25.93 -25.89
CA ARG A 659 23.20 24.82 -26.67
C ARG A 659 22.62 25.27 -28.00
N ASP A 660 21.94 26.39 -27.99
CA ASP A 660 21.11 26.88 -29.08
C ASP A 660 21.88 27.71 -30.12
N SER A 661 21.43 27.62 -31.36
CA SER A 661 21.84 28.52 -32.43
C SER A 661 21.32 29.94 -32.18
N ARG A 662 22.06 30.94 -32.65
CA ARG A 662 21.71 32.34 -32.51
C ARG A 662 20.36 32.65 -33.16
N VAL A 663 19.47 33.27 -32.40
CA VAL A 663 18.16 33.74 -32.87
C VAL A 663 17.97 35.23 -32.61
N VAL A 664 17.13 35.89 -33.41
CA VAL A 664 16.77 37.29 -33.18
C VAL A 664 15.75 37.35 -32.05
N TYR A 665 16.00 38.19 -31.04
CA TYR A 665 15.03 38.40 -29.96
C TYR A 665 13.78 39.11 -30.49
N THR A 666 12.61 38.62 -30.06
CA THR A 666 11.34 39.33 -30.24
C THR A 666 11.01 40.12 -28.97
N THR A 667 10.04 41.02 -29.02
CA THR A 667 9.51 41.72 -27.83
C THR A 667 8.45 40.89 -27.10
N ASP A 668 8.02 39.75 -27.66
CA ASP A 668 6.96 38.92 -27.11
C ASP A 668 7.47 38.06 -25.94
N PRO A 669 6.65 37.85 -24.89
CA PRO A 669 7.00 36.92 -23.83
C PRO A 669 7.22 35.50 -24.34
N MET A 670 8.28 34.83 -23.87
CA MET A 670 8.61 33.45 -24.23
C MET A 670 8.52 32.52 -23.02
N THR A 671 8.23 31.24 -23.28
CA THR A 671 8.22 30.16 -22.28
C THR A 671 9.16 29.05 -22.74
N ASP A 672 10.14 28.70 -21.90
CA ASP A 672 11.22 27.73 -22.20
C ASP A 672 11.84 27.91 -23.61
N PRO A 673 12.33 29.11 -23.98
CA PRO A 673 12.88 29.32 -25.31
C PRO A 673 14.14 28.49 -25.54
N VAL A 674 14.17 27.80 -26.68
CA VAL A 674 15.30 27.01 -27.18
C VAL A 674 15.47 27.34 -28.66
N GLY A 675 16.61 27.93 -29.05
CA GLY A 675 16.94 28.07 -30.48
C GLY A 675 17.28 26.72 -31.13
N SER A 676 17.48 26.70 -32.46
CA SER A 676 17.77 25.45 -33.18
C SER A 676 18.96 24.71 -32.56
N THR A 677 18.79 23.41 -32.32
CA THR A 677 19.87 22.54 -31.83
C THR A 677 20.60 21.83 -32.97
N GLU A 678 20.23 22.10 -34.22
CA GLU A 678 20.84 21.48 -35.39
C GLU A 678 22.31 21.91 -35.55
N PRO A 679 23.16 21.07 -36.18
CA PRO A 679 24.59 21.36 -36.34
C PRO A 679 24.91 22.57 -37.24
N ASP A 680 23.95 23.03 -38.03
CA ASP A 680 24.08 24.15 -38.96
C ASP A 680 23.71 25.50 -38.32
N GLY A 681 24.53 26.51 -38.60
CA GLY A 681 24.31 27.89 -38.14
C GLY A 681 25.27 28.38 -37.04
N GLU A 682 25.10 29.66 -36.71
CA GLU A 682 25.90 30.36 -35.70
C GLU A 682 25.53 29.89 -34.29
N LYS A 683 26.53 29.54 -33.46
CA LYS A 683 26.29 29.10 -32.07
C LYS A 683 26.52 30.24 -31.09
N GLN A 684 25.61 30.37 -30.14
CA GLN A 684 25.57 31.48 -29.20
C GLN A 684 26.68 31.36 -28.14
N LEU A 685 27.30 32.50 -27.83
CA LEU A 685 28.24 32.70 -26.74
C LEU A 685 27.68 33.71 -25.74
N LYS A 686 27.96 33.50 -24.45
CA LYS A 686 27.61 34.40 -23.35
C LYS A 686 28.79 34.67 -22.41
N GLY A 687 28.63 35.66 -21.53
CA GLY A 687 29.56 35.98 -20.43
C GLY A 687 30.78 36.81 -20.82
N GLU A 688 31.28 36.62 -22.05
CA GLU A 688 32.50 37.25 -22.55
C GLU A 688 33.75 36.91 -21.73
N GLY A 689 34.95 37.24 -22.21
CA GLY A 689 36.16 36.61 -21.70
C GLY A 689 37.29 37.55 -21.29
N TYR A 690 38.39 36.95 -20.83
CA TYR A 690 39.60 37.61 -20.38
C TYR A 690 40.27 38.50 -21.45
N ARG A 691 39.83 38.46 -22.71
CA ARG A 691 40.32 39.35 -23.78
C ARG A 691 39.41 40.54 -24.04
N SER A 692 38.14 40.46 -23.66
CA SER A 692 37.07 41.40 -24.00
C SER A 692 37.19 42.71 -23.21
N ASP A 693 36.76 43.82 -23.80
CA ASP A 693 36.61 45.07 -23.07
C ASP A 693 35.46 44.99 -22.07
N ALA A 694 35.53 45.79 -21.00
CA ALA A 694 34.54 45.80 -19.93
C ALA A 694 33.09 45.89 -20.44
N LYS A 695 32.82 46.67 -21.51
CA LYS A 695 31.48 46.83 -22.09
C LYS A 695 30.79 45.54 -22.55
N TYR A 696 31.56 44.49 -22.81
CA TYR A 696 31.04 43.19 -23.27
C TYR A 696 30.82 42.20 -22.11
N CYS A 697 31.38 42.47 -20.93
CA CYS A 697 31.22 41.61 -19.75
C CYS A 697 29.93 41.95 -19.00
N ARG A 698 28.77 41.70 -19.63
CA ARG A 698 27.43 41.92 -19.07
C ARG A 698 26.57 40.67 -19.24
N ALA A 699 25.54 40.51 -18.40
CA ALA A 699 24.63 39.36 -18.46
C ALA A 699 23.90 39.26 -19.81
N ALA A 700 23.51 40.40 -20.38
CA ALA A 700 22.77 40.46 -21.64
C ALA A 700 23.65 40.29 -22.88
N THR A 701 24.98 40.44 -22.77
CA THR A 701 25.86 40.47 -23.96
C THR A 701 25.78 39.17 -24.76
N ARG A 702 25.73 39.33 -26.08
CA ARG A 702 25.60 38.25 -27.05
C ARG A 702 26.78 38.27 -28.01
N ASN A 703 27.35 37.09 -28.23
CA ASN A 703 28.37 36.86 -29.24
C ASN A 703 28.15 35.47 -29.86
N PHE A 704 28.89 35.10 -30.89
CA PHE A 704 28.65 33.85 -31.60
C PHE A 704 29.88 33.30 -32.32
N VAL A 705 29.84 32.01 -32.61
CA VAL A 705 30.81 31.34 -33.48
C VAL A 705 30.13 30.91 -34.78
N HIS A 706 30.81 31.10 -35.91
CA HIS A 706 30.22 30.88 -37.25
C HIS A 706 30.03 29.41 -37.64
N SER A 707 30.61 28.47 -36.91
CA SER A 707 30.40 27.03 -37.14
C SER A 707 30.68 26.22 -35.87
N ILE A 708 30.11 25.02 -35.81
CA ILE A 708 30.34 24.07 -34.70
C ILE A 708 31.78 23.57 -34.55
N SER A 709 32.63 23.81 -35.55
CA SER A 709 34.05 23.44 -35.58
C SER A 709 34.98 24.63 -35.36
N TYR A 710 34.42 25.84 -35.17
CA TYR A 710 35.21 27.02 -34.89
C TYR A 710 35.73 26.98 -33.44
N CYS A 711 37.00 27.32 -33.26
CA CYS A 711 37.71 27.28 -31.99
C CYS A 711 38.46 28.61 -31.83
N ASP A 712 38.29 29.26 -30.68
CA ASP A 712 38.99 30.50 -30.32
C ASP A 712 39.64 30.33 -28.93
N PRO A 713 40.87 30.85 -28.71
CA PRO A 713 41.59 30.75 -27.44
C PRO A 713 40.89 31.24 -26.18
N PHE A 714 39.74 31.90 -26.23
CA PHE A 714 39.00 32.32 -25.02
C PHE A 714 37.57 31.76 -24.95
N VAL A 715 37.25 30.74 -25.74
CA VAL A 715 35.95 30.03 -25.71
C VAL A 715 36.06 28.77 -24.84
N GLY A 716 35.16 28.67 -23.88
CA GLY A 716 34.93 27.55 -22.97
C GLY A 716 33.43 27.24 -22.85
N PHE A 717 33.04 26.54 -21.78
CA PHE A 717 31.63 26.19 -21.52
C PHE A 717 31.39 25.77 -20.07
N ARG A 718 30.14 25.82 -19.65
CA ARG A 718 29.63 25.11 -18.47
C ARG A 718 28.57 24.09 -18.87
N VAL A 719 28.28 23.17 -17.95
CA VAL A 719 27.31 22.09 -18.16
C VAL A 719 26.00 22.39 -17.45
N ALA A 720 24.89 21.96 -18.01
CA ALA A 720 23.58 21.89 -17.38
C ALA A 720 23.02 20.46 -17.42
N LEU A 721 22.28 20.06 -16.39
CA LEU A 721 21.47 18.83 -16.40
C LEU A 721 20.03 19.22 -16.70
N VAL A 722 19.53 18.76 -17.85
CA VAL A 722 18.24 19.19 -18.40
C VAL A 722 17.39 17.99 -18.82
N PRO A 723 16.05 18.12 -18.88
CA PRO A 723 15.19 17.08 -19.43
C PRO A 723 15.52 16.80 -20.90
N VAL A 724 15.45 15.52 -21.29
CA VAL A 724 15.57 15.07 -22.68
C VAL A 724 14.37 15.60 -23.47
N GLN A 725 14.64 16.37 -24.52
CA GLN A 725 13.60 16.84 -25.44
C GLN A 725 13.07 15.65 -26.26
N PRO A 726 11.75 15.51 -26.46
CA PRO A 726 11.21 14.46 -27.31
C PRO A 726 11.73 14.64 -28.73
N LYS A 727 12.45 13.65 -29.27
CA LYS A 727 12.76 13.61 -30.71
C LYS A 727 11.44 13.45 -31.46
N ILE A 728 11.00 14.49 -32.17
CA ILE A 728 9.86 14.40 -33.09
C ILE A 728 10.28 13.45 -34.22
N ALA A 729 9.79 12.21 -34.17
CA ALA A 729 9.94 11.27 -35.27
C ALA A 729 9.02 11.70 -36.41
N ILE A 730 9.56 12.42 -37.41
CA ILE A 730 8.86 12.67 -38.66
C ILE A 730 8.83 11.34 -39.43
N ARG A 731 7.68 10.65 -39.42
CA ARG A 731 7.40 9.60 -40.41
C ARG A 731 7.15 10.29 -41.75
N VAL A 732 8.10 10.17 -42.68
CA VAL A 732 7.85 10.38 -44.10
C VAL A 732 6.93 9.25 -44.55
N VAL A 733 5.71 9.59 -44.95
CA VAL A 733 4.79 8.68 -45.65
C VAL A 733 4.89 9.07 -47.11
N ASP A 734 5.59 8.27 -47.90
CA ASP A 734 5.57 8.40 -49.36
C ASP A 734 4.19 7.97 -49.88
N PHE A 735 3.59 8.81 -50.73
CA PHE A 735 2.27 8.62 -51.37
C PHE A 735 2.30 7.57 -52.49
#